data_AF-A0A956FYX6-F1
#
_entry.id   AF-A0A956FYX6-F1
#
_cell.length_a   1.000
_cell.length_b   1.000
_cell.length_c   1.000
_cell.angle_alpha   90.00
_cell.angle_beta   90.00
_cell.angle_gamma   90.00
#
_symmetry.space_group_name_H-M   'P 1'
#
loop_
_entity.id
_entity.type
_entity.pdbx_description
1 polymer ?
#
loop_
_entity_poly.entity_id
_entity_poly.type
_entity_poly.pdbx_seq_one_letter_code
_entity_poly.pdbx_strand_id
1 'polypeptide(L)'
;MGKRPAFAYLSAIIFIALAIGCGSSDPAQLDAAPQDAPQNQDAVQQTLCGNGALDNGETCDTAIAAGEAGSCPQTCDDGNTCTADTLENAGTCSAACRSTPITKCTSGDGCCPSGCNAGNDSDCSASCGNGILDPNEQCDTAIADGAPGACPKDCNDEVACTEDALLNAGGCGATCWHRAITSCTNDDGCCPAACNASNDNDCSATCGNGVVEGKETCDTKIPAGDPGACPTSCDDGNSCTRDTLLGGGSCGAVCSSTPISVCGDQDGCCPTGCNSTNDGDCSASCGNGILEAKEKCDTGIAAGQPGACPQKCDDGNACTKDTLVGGGTCSAACTSSTISQCTSGDGCCPAGCNNTNDKDCSVSCGNGVLEAGEQCDTGIAAGAPGACPQRCDDGNACTTDTLLNGGTCSAQCSFAAITQCQSGDGCCPSGCNANTDKDCSATCGNGVLESGERCDTGIAAGQKGACPTSCNDGNSCTTDSLLNAGSCNAQCAFTPITQCRNNDGCCPTGCNANSDNDCSASCGNGVVEFPELCDTAIAAGQNGACPIRCSDGDSCTSDALLNGGTCAAQCTFTPITQCASGDGCCPAGCNANTDKDCSPTCGNGVLESGERCDTGIAAGQKGACPTACNDGDPCTTDTLLNGGTCSASCSFTQTTQCADNDKCCPSGCNLTTDNDCSNCPALTHLCNGQCVSNCSTATCGNRCTACPAPPKYATTYCASCSSCAIQCNAGRELCPLLKGECRLAVGTGKDGLFDTGQFPSSGANDANLPAGITRVERVFTVNTADAARKGTYNFTEVIVRSGDTLTAGGAAPLVLLVQKNATLQGNVALDGKAGVTSKALGAPGGAGGAGGGAGGAGGATCCQGKSGSGGGGGGGANTLTKDVKQCSCPAGCGGSFATAGGSTYPATANTGCRAGATYSWLDANGMIVGGSGGGGSGHAVCSATNAGSGGGGGGGGALRMVVGGRLYIVKGVTVSARGGAAGTNGGGGSGGAIELIAYGSLVNDGLIDARGAAGVVGVQPQCTTRLGGGDGVIAYAGTASGAGKTAPTWIPSPNVPKGCF
;
A
#
# COMPACT_ATOMS: atom_id res chain seq x y z
N MET A 1 -60.01 15.69 -8.61
CA MET A 1 -60.68 14.56 -7.93
C MET A 1 -59.86 14.28 -6.67
N GLY A 2 -60.19 14.85 -5.51
CA GLY A 2 -61.12 14.32 -4.49
C GLY A 2 -60.28 13.75 -3.33
N LYS A 3 -60.49 13.95 -2.03
CA LYS A 3 -61.52 14.59 -1.19
C LYS A 3 -60.86 14.85 0.19
N ARG A 4 -61.29 15.91 0.89
CA ARG A 4 -61.20 16.04 2.37
C ARG A 4 -62.24 15.12 3.04
N PRO A 5 -62.21 14.87 4.36
CA PRO A 5 -62.83 15.76 5.40
C PRO A 5 -62.07 15.68 6.77
N ALA A 6 -62.40 16.29 7.93
CA ALA A 6 -63.19 17.43 8.43
C ALA A 6 -63.28 17.31 9.99
N PHE A 7 -63.15 18.44 10.73
CA PHE A 7 -63.86 18.81 12.00
C PHE A 7 -63.60 18.00 13.31
N ALA A 8 -63.71 18.48 14.57
CA ALA A 8 -64.45 19.54 15.30
C ALA A 8 -63.77 19.79 16.69
N TYR A 9 -63.60 21.02 17.22
CA TYR A 9 -64.48 21.87 18.08
C TYR A 9 -64.81 21.41 19.53
N LEU A 10 -64.38 22.19 20.55
CA LEU A 10 -65.08 22.65 21.79
C LEU A 10 -64.05 23.41 22.68
N SER A 11 -64.11 24.73 22.97
CA SER A 11 -64.95 25.46 23.95
C SER A 11 -64.86 24.85 25.37
N ALA A 12 -64.59 25.52 26.50
CA ALA A 12 -64.79 26.90 26.97
C ALA A 12 -64.04 27.05 28.37
N ILE A 13 -63.41 28.17 28.74
CA ILE A 13 -63.93 29.32 29.56
C ILE A 13 -63.71 29.23 31.11
N ILE A 14 -62.92 30.22 31.65
CA ILE A 14 -63.09 31.00 32.93
C ILE A 14 -62.75 30.32 34.30
N PHE A 15 -62.14 30.92 35.36
CA PHE A 15 -61.64 32.27 35.79
C PHE A 15 -60.75 32.16 37.08
N ILE A 16 -59.89 33.19 37.32
CA ILE A 16 -59.55 33.89 38.61
C ILE A 16 -58.71 33.11 39.68
N ALA A 17 -57.64 33.60 40.33
CA ALA A 17 -57.22 34.96 40.74
C ALA A 17 -55.73 35.07 41.18
N LEU A 18 -55.17 36.29 41.04
CA LEU A 18 -54.24 37.07 41.90
C LEU A 18 -52.89 36.47 42.41
N ALA A 19 -51.78 37.21 42.59
CA ALA A 19 -51.27 38.52 42.14
C ALA A 19 -49.86 38.76 42.78
N ILE A 20 -49.11 39.72 42.20
CA ILE A 20 -47.95 40.50 42.75
C ILE A 20 -46.61 39.75 42.89
N GLY A 21 -45.45 40.19 42.39
CA GLY A 21 -45.02 41.40 41.66
C GLY A 21 -43.48 41.53 41.71
N CYS A 22 -42.89 42.11 40.65
CA CYS A 22 -41.54 42.72 40.45
C CYS A 22 -40.28 41.96 40.92
N GLY A 23 -39.32 41.59 40.06
CA GLY A 23 -38.38 42.47 39.31
C GLY A 23 -37.12 42.74 40.15
N SER A 24 -35.87 42.83 39.68
CA SER A 24 -35.18 42.62 38.41
C SER A 24 -33.65 42.72 38.68
N SER A 25 -32.84 42.18 37.76
CA SER A 25 -31.44 42.52 37.41
C SER A 25 -30.28 42.33 38.42
N ASP A 26 -29.46 41.29 38.18
CA ASP A 26 -28.08 41.30 37.61
C ASP A 26 -27.15 42.52 37.85
N PRO A 27 -25.81 42.38 37.71
CA PRO A 27 -24.88 41.43 38.37
C PRO A 27 -23.56 42.14 38.81
N ALA A 28 -22.72 41.52 39.65
CA ALA A 28 -21.24 41.65 39.59
C ALA A 28 -20.53 41.08 40.83
N GLN A 29 -19.44 40.36 40.54
CA GLN A 29 -18.16 40.23 41.23
C GLN A 29 -18.05 40.52 42.73
N LEU A 30 -17.39 39.61 43.45
CA LEU A 30 -16.55 39.94 44.59
C LEU A 30 -15.39 38.95 44.68
N ASP A 31 -14.18 39.47 44.57
CA ASP A 31 -13.03 38.94 45.29
C ASP A 31 -12.22 40.13 45.84
N ALA A 32 -11.54 39.87 46.96
CA ALA A 32 -10.64 40.73 47.74
C ALA A 32 -11.24 41.62 48.88
N ALA A 33 -10.81 41.24 50.08
CA ALA A 33 -10.95 41.89 51.39
C ALA A 33 -10.25 43.27 51.47
N PRO A 34 -10.58 44.09 52.51
CA PRO A 34 -9.58 44.28 53.58
C PRO A 34 -10.11 44.62 55.01
N GLN A 35 -9.22 44.30 55.98
CA GLN A 35 -8.85 44.95 57.26
C GLN A 35 -9.86 45.42 58.34
N ASP A 36 -9.59 44.89 59.54
CA ASP A 36 -9.57 45.44 60.91
C ASP A 36 -10.82 46.05 61.60
N ALA A 37 -11.28 45.29 62.62
CA ALA A 37 -11.78 45.62 63.97
C ALA A 37 -12.69 46.87 64.20
N PRO A 38 -13.80 46.78 64.99
CA PRO A 38 -13.69 46.61 66.46
C PRO A 38 -14.87 45.95 67.25
N GLN A 39 -14.56 45.60 68.51
CA GLN A 39 -15.38 45.65 69.75
C GLN A 39 -16.60 44.72 70.05
N ASN A 40 -16.35 43.74 70.93
CA ASN A 40 -16.96 43.49 72.27
C ASN A 40 -18.50 43.56 72.46
N GLN A 41 -19.16 42.43 72.83
CA GLN A 41 -19.73 42.15 74.18
C GLN A 41 -20.63 40.88 74.23
N ASP A 42 -20.28 39.97 75.13
CA ASP A 42 -21.07 39.01 75.94
C ASP A 42 -22.41 38.42 75.43
N ALA A 43 -22.47 37.07 75.28
CA ALA A 43 -23.25 36.17 76.16
C ALA A 43 -23.22 34.70 75.66
N VAL A 44 -22.91 33.79 76.58
CA VAL A 44 -22.84 32.33 76.41
C VAL A 44 -24.25 31.72 76.27
N GLN A 45 -24.56 31.04 75.18
CA GLN A 45 -25.58 29.97 75.16
C GLN A 45 -24.86 28.62 75.14
N GLN A 46 -25.11 27.80 76.16
CA GLN A 46 -24.60 26.45 76.24
C GLN A 46 -25.41 25.56 75.29
N THR A 47 -24.72 24.90 74.37
CA THR A 47 -25.21 23.77 73.56
C THR A 47 -25.65 22.65 74.49
N LEU A 48 -26.92 22.27 74.46
CA LEU A 48 -27.50 21.34 75.43
C LEU A 48 -28.07 20.12 74.71
N CYS A 49 -27.26 19.07 74.65
CA CYS A 49 -27.62 17.79 74.04
C CYS A 49 -28.90 17.18 74.65
N GLY A 50 -29.87 16.84 73.81
CA GLY A 50 -31.14 16.23 74.22
C GLY A 50 -32.24 17.26 74.49
N ASN A 51 -32.16 18.44 73.87
CA ASN A 51 -33.16 19.50 74.02
C ASN A 51 -34.21 19.52 72.88
N GLY A 52 -34.06 18.64 71.89
CA GLY A 52 -34.98 18.50 70.77
C GLY A 52 -34.69 19.44 69.59
N ALA A 53 -33.52 20.10 69.56
CA ALA A 53 -33.07 20.95 68.46
C ALA A 53 -31.58 20.72 68.16
N LEU A 54 -31.19 20.80 66.88
CA LEU A 54 -29.80 20.63 66.47
C LEU A 54 -29.00 21.92 66.69
N ASP A 55 -28.21 21.98 67.76
CA ASP A 55 -27.41 23.14 68.15
C ASP A 55 -26.04 23.22 67.44
N ASN A 56 -25.44 24.41 67.41
CA ASN A 56 -24.15 24.64 66.73
C ASN A 56 -23.00 23.92 67.46
N GLY A 57 -22.59 22.76 66.95
CA GLY A 57 -21.58 21.88 67.55
C GLY A 57 -22.06 20.45 67.79
N GLU A 58 -23.37 20.20 67.61
CA GLU A 58 -23.98 18.87 67.64
C GLU A 58 -24.14 18.34 66.22
N THR A 59 -23.94 17.04 66.00
CA THR A 59 -24.23 16.39 64.71
C THR A 59 -25.62 15.75 64.69
N CYS A 60 -26.20 15.51 65.86
CA CYS A 60 -27.57 15.01 66.06
C CYS A 60 -28.04 15.34 67.50
N ASP A 61 -29.34 15.36 67.77
CA ASP A 61 -29.92 15.52 69.12
C ASP A 61 -30.69 14.25 69.54
N THR A 62 -30.54 13.84 70.81
CA THR A 62 -31.08 12.57 71.33
C THR A 62 -32.55 12.61 71.73
N ALA A 63 -33.16 13.80 71.82
CA ALA A 63 -34.58 13.99 72.12
C ALA A 63 -35.45 14.16 70.86
N ILE A 64 -34.84 14.31 69.68
CA ILE A 64 -35.54 14.25 68.39
C ILE A 64 -35.87 12.77 68.08
N ALA A 65 -37.12 12.49 67.74
CA ALA A 65 -37.60 11.12 67.53
C ALA A 65 -36.85 10.44 66.36
N ALA A 66 -36.52 9.16 66.53
CA ALA A 66 -35.77 8.39 65.53
C ALA A 66 -36.45 8.45 64.15
N GLY A 67 -35.72 8.91 63.13
CA GLY A 67 -36.20 9.06 61.75
C GLY A 67 -36.57 10.50 61.36
N GLU A 68 -36.56 11.45 62.30
CA GLU A 68 -36.69 12.88 62.01
C GLU A 68 -35.32 13.54 61.77
N ALA A 69 -35.29 14.59 60.95
CA ALA A 69 -34.06 15.28 60.58
C ALA A 69 -33.41 15.94 61.81
N GLY A 70 -32.18 15.51 62.13
CA GLY A 70 -31.46 15.91 63.33
C GLY A 70 -31.48 14.87 64.46
N SER A 71 -32.19 13.75 64.34
CA SER A 71 -32.17 12.66 65.35
C SER A 71 -30.88 11.86 65.37
N CYS A 72 -30.44 11.42 66.56
CA CYS A 72 -29.27 10.56 66.69
C CYS A 72 -29.55 9.10 66.30
N PRO A 73 -28.70 8.47 65.45
CA PRO A 73 -28.87 7.08 65.04
C PRO A 73 -28.80 6.13 66.23
N GLN A 74 -29.79 5.24 66.36
CA GLN A 74 -29.89 4.27 67.45
C GLN A 74 -29.30 2.90 67.09
N THR A 75 -29.19 2.61 65.78
CA THR A 75 -28.58 1.40 65.23
C THR A 75 -27.75 1.79 64.00
N CYS A 76 -26.67 1.06 63.74
CA CYS A 76 -25.81 1.30 62.58
C CYS A 76 -25.77 0.17 61.56
N ASP A 77 -26.60 -0.85 61.74
CA ASP A 77 -26.75 -1.91 60.76
C ASP A 77 -27.24 -1.31 59.44
N ASP A 78 -26.37 -1.30 58.44
CA ASP A 78 -26.66 -0.79 57.10
C ASP A 78 -27.32 -1.86 56.20
N GLY A 79 -27.58 -3.05 56.76
CA GLY A 79 -28.16 -4.19 56.06
C GLY A 79 -27.18 -4.90 55.13
N ASN A 80 -25.91 -4.50 55.10
CA ASN A 80 -24.87 -5.15 54.30
C ASN A 80 -24.02 -6.07 55.19
N THR A 81 -24.14 -7.37 54.96
CA THR A 81 -23.37 -8.39 55.69
C THR A 81 -21.85 -8.29 55.50
N CYS A 82 -21.38 -7.53 54.48
CA CYS A 82 -19.97 -7.29 54.21
C CYS A 82 -19.35 -6.09 54.93
N THR A 83 -20.09 -5.45 55.84
CA THR A 83 -19.59 -4.35 56.66
C THR A 83 -19.72 -4.70 58.14
N ALA A 84 -18.66 -4.45 58.90
CA ALA A 84 -18.73 -4.44 60.34
C ALA A 84 -19.16 -3.02 60.76
N ASP A 85 -20.43 -2.91 61.13
CA ASP A 85 -21.04 -1.64 61.51
C ASP A 85 -20.85 -1.34 62.99
N THR A 86 -20.31 -0.16 63.28
CA THR A 86 -20.08 0.32 64.65
C THR A 86 -20.75 1.68 64.84
N LEU A 87 -21.62 1.79 65.85
CA LEU A 87 -22.16 3.07 66.30
C LEU A 87 -21.16 3.74 67.24
N GLU A 88 -20.47 4.76 66.75
CA GLU A 88 -19.53 5.54 67.55
C GLU A 88 -20.29 6.63 68.32
N ASN A 89 -19.90 6.83 69.59
CA ASN A 89 -20.52 7.80 70.52
C ASN A 89 -22.04 7.62 70.73
N ALA A 90 -22.51 6.36 70.76
CA ALA A 90 -23.91 6.04 71.02
C ALA A 90 -24.45 6.74 72.28
N GLY A 91 -25.60 7.41 72.15
CA GLY A 91 -26.25 8.11 73.27
C GLY A 91 -25.73 9.53 73.55
N THR A 92 -24.83 10.08 72.71
CA THR A 92 -24.45 11.50 72.74
C THR A 92 -24.88 12.23 71.47
N CYS A 93 -24.85 13.56 71.50
CA CYS A 93 -25.17 14.42 70.35
C CYS A 93 -24.06 14.48 69.28
N SER A 94 -23.15 13.51 69.32
CA SER A 94 -22.10 13.26 68.34
C SER A 94 -22.15 11.82 67.82
N ALA A 95 -23.28 11.13 68.00
CA ALA A 95 -23.44 9.74 67.58
C ALA A 95 -23.35 9.63 66.04
N ALA A 96 -22.48 8.74 65.56
CA ALA A 96 -22.22 8.56 64.13
C ALA A 96 -22.02 7.08 63.80
N CYS A 97 -22.56 6.65 62.67
CA CYS A 97 -22.36 5.29 62.18
C CYS A 97 -21.08 5.19 61.37
N ARG A 98 -20.27 4.17 61.69
CA ARG A 98 -19.08 3.81 60.94
C ARG A 98 -19.17 2.36 60.50
N SER A 99 -19.35 2.16 59.20
CA SER A 99 -19.32 0.86 58.54
C SER A 99 -17.92 0.58 58.02
N THR A 100 -17.27 -0.48 58.53
CA THR A 100 -15.94 -0.89 58.09
C THR A 100 -16.02 -2.10 57.15
N PRO A 101 -15.52 -2.02 55.91
CA PRO A 101 -15.57 -3.15 54.99
C PRO A 101 -14.78 -4.35 55.52
N ILE A 102 -15.41 -5.53 55.51
CA ILE A 102 -14.72 -6.80 55.68
C ILE A 102 -13.95 -7.04 54.38
N THR A 103 -12.63 -7.23 54.45
CA THR A 103 -11.75 -7.38 53.27
C THR A 103 -11.03 -8.73 53.21
N LYS A 104 -11.29 -9.61 54.18
CA LYS A 104 -10.62 -10.90 54.32
C LYS A 104 -11.58 -12.03 53.92
N CYS A 105 -11.13 -12.88 53.00
CA CYS A 105 -11.84 -14.07 52.54
C CYS A 105 -12.02 -15.06 53.70
N THR A 106 -13.24 -15.19 54.22
CA THR A 106 -13.55 -15.99 55.41
C THR A 106 -14.84 -16.77 55.18
N SER A 107 -14.68 -18.02 54.73
CA SER A 107 -15.80 -18.95 54.49
C SER A 107 -16.82 -19.03 55.64
N GLY A 108 -18.09 -18.76 55.33
CA GLY A 108 -19.27 -18.95 56.17
C GLY A 108 -19.73 -17.72 56.96
N ASP A 109 -19.18 -16.53 56.68
CA ASP A 109 -19.58 -15.26 57.28
C ASP A 109 -20.66 -14.51 56.46
N GLY A 110 -21.00 -15.03 55.28
CA GLY A 110 -22.03 -14.48 54.39
C GLY A 110 -21.58 -13.27 53.59
N CYS A 111 -20.26 -13.00 53.53
CA CYS A 111 -19.67 -11.91 52.76
C CYS A 111 -18.72 -12.42 51.66
N CYS A 112 -18.78 -11.82 50.48
CA CYS A 112 -17.80 -12.05 49.40
C CYS A 112 -17.09 -10.74 49.02
N PRO A 113 -15.99 -10.37 49.70
CA PRO A 113 -15.30 -9.12 49.46
C PRO A 113 -14.38 -9.15 48.23
N SER A 114 -14.03 -7.98 47.69
CA SER A 114 -13.24 -7.87 46.46
C SER A 114 -11.85 -8.49 46.61
N GLY A 115 -11.56 -9.51 45.79
CA GLY A 115 -10.33 -10.32 45.85
C GLY A 115 -10.53 -11.74 46.40
N CYS A 116 -11.75 -12.07 46.86
CA CYS A 116 -12.14 -13.42 47.28
C CYS A 116 -12.93 -14.13 46.16
N ASN A 117 -12.82 -15.46 46.12
CA ASN A 117 -13.51 -16.30 45.14
C ASN A 117 -14.00 -17.59 45.80
N ALA A 118 -14.77 -18.40 45.09
CA ALA A 118 -15.36 -19.64 45.62
C ALA A 118 -14.30 -20.66 46.12
N GLY A 119 -13.04 -20.53 45.70
CA GLY A 119 -11.94 -21.39 46.12
C GLY A 119 -11.31 -21.02 47.47
N ASN A 120 -11.43 -19.76 47.92
CA ASN A 120 -10.88 -19.30 49.20
C ASN A 120 -11.91 -18.67 50.14
N ASP A 121 -13.15 -18.48 49.67
CA ASP A 121 -14.30 -18.04 50.44
C ASP A 121 -15.57 -18.75 49.95
N SER A 122 -16.26 -19.47 50.84
CA SER A 122 -17.42 -20.28 50.45
C SER A 122 -18.69 -19.46 50.27
N ASP A 123 -18.68 -18.19 50.67
CA ASP A 123 -19.81 -17.27 50.48
C ASP A 123 -19.77 -16.58 49.11
N CYS A 124 -18.67 -16.73 48.37
CA CYS A 124 -18.56 -16.31 46.98
C CYS A 124 -19.20 -17.32 46.03
N SER A 125 -20.15 -16.86 45.21
CA SER A 125 -20.75 -17.68 44.15
C SER A 125 -19.77 -17.91 42.99
N ALA A 126 -19.48 -19.17 42.67
CA ALA A 126 -18.68 -19.54 41.50
C ALA A 126 -19.28 -18.91 40.23
N SER A 127 -18.46 -18.15 39.49
CA SER A 127 -18.95 -17.30 38.40
C SER A 127 -18.01 -17.38 37.20
N CYS A 128 -18.52 -17.93 36.11
CA CYS A 128 -17.80 -18.13 34.87
C CYS A 128 -17.27 -16.82 34.27
N GLY A 129 -15.98 -16.79 33.94
CA GLY A 129 -15.32 -15.68 33.24
C GLY A 129 -14.69 -14.65 34.18
N ASN A 130 -14.28 -15.06 35.37
CA ASN A 130 -13.65 -14.21 36.38
C ASN A 130 -12.11 -14.30 36.36
N GLY A 131 -11.54 -15.15 35.50
CA GLY A 131 -10.10 -15.31 35.30
C GLY A 131 -9.46 -16.32 36.25
N ILE A 132 -10.25 -17.12 36.97
CA ILE A 132 -9.79 -18.13 37.94
C ILE A 132 -10.64 -19.40 37.75
N LEU A 133 -10.01 -20.57 37.73
CA LEU A 133 -10.71 -21.85 37.60
C LEU A 133 -11.39 -22.24 38.92
N ASP A 134 -12.70 -21.99 39.05
CA ASP A 134 -13.46 -22.34 40.24
C ASP A 134 -13.73 -23.86 40.31
N PRO A 135 -13.97 -24.46 41.51
CA PRO A 135 -14.13 -25.91 41.67
C PRO A 135 -15.25 -26.60 40.85
N ASN A 136 -16.17 -25.84 40.25
CA ASN A 136 -17.25 -26.34 39.39
C ASN A 136 -17.06 -25.99 37.91
N GLU A 137 -15.91 -25.46 37.53
CA GLU A 137 -15.57 -25.06 36.17
C GLU A 137 -14.56 -26.05 35.58
N GLN A 138 -14.73 -26.40 34.30
CA GLN A 138 -13.72 -27.16 33.55
C GLN A 138 -12.66 -26.24 32.95
N CYS A 139 -13.01 -24.98 32.74
CA CYS A 139 -12.18 -23.90 32.24
C CYS A 139 -12.81 -22.54 32.60
N ASP A 140 -12.08 -21.43 32.54
CA ASP A 140 -12.61 -20.06 32.69
C ASP A 140 -12.37 -19.23 31.41
N THR A 141 -13.39 -18.48 30.97
CA THR A 141 -13.36 -17.74 29.70
C THR A 141 -12.56 -16.45 29.71
N ALA A 142 -12.16 -15.95 30.89
CA ALA A 142 -11.32 -14.76 31.06
C ALA A 142 -9.84 -15.10 31.30
N ILE A 143 -9.49 -16.38 31.47
CA ILE A 143 -8.10 -16.84 31.41
C ILE A 143 -7.66 -16.81 29.93
N ALA A 144 -6.51 -16.18 29.66
CA ALA A 144 -6.00 -15.99 28.31
C ALA A 144 -5.75 -17.33 27.58
N ASP A 145 -6.11 -17.39 26.30
CA ASP A 145 -5.98 -18.58 25.44
C ASP A 145 -4.58 -19.22 25.57
N GLY A 146 -4.54 -20.52 25.86
CA GLY A 146 -3.30 -21.30 26.03
C GLY A 146 -2.70 -21.29 27.44
N ALA A 147 -3.23 -20.51 28.39
CA ALA A 147 -2.84 -20.61 29.80
C ALA A 147 -3.59 -21.77 30.51
N PRO A 148 -2.96 -22.45 31.50
CA PRO A 148 -3.63 -23.51 32.27
C PRO A 148 -4.93 -23.00 32.90
N GLY A 149 -6.06 -23.65 32.56
CA GLY A 149 -7.40 -23.26 33.01
C GLY A 149 -8.22 -22.43 32.00
N ALA A 150 -7.67 -22.01 30.86
CA ALA A 150 -8.40 -21.28 29.82
C ALA A 150 -9.42 -22.15 29.07
N CYS A 151 -10.58 -21.57 28.70
CA CYS A 151 -11.55 -22.28 27.87
C CYS A 151 -11.09 -22.41 26.41
N PRO A 152 -11.13 -23.62 25.82
CA PRO A 152 -10.80 -23.81 24.41
C PRO A 152 -11.82 -23.09 23.52
N LYS A 153 -11.32 -22.27 22.59
CA LYS A 153 -12.14 -21.53 21.60
C LYS A 153 -12.31 -22.29 20.29
N ASP A 154 -11.40 -23.20 20.02
CA ASP A 154 -11.42 -24.14 18.92
C ASP A 154 -10.96 -25.50 19.46
N CYS A 155 -11.45 -26.58 18.88
CA CYS A 155 -11.08 -27.94 19.20
C CYS A 155 -10.40 -28.67 18.05
N ASN A 156 -10.01 -27.95 17.00
CA ASN A 156 -9.19 -28.52 15.94
C ASN A 156 -7.85 -29.01 16.53
N ASP A 157 -7.61 -30.32 16.52
CA ASP A 157 -6.37 -30.92 16.99
C ASP A 157 -5.28 -31.00 15.91
N GLU A 158 -5.53 -30.35 14.76
CA GLU A 158 -4.73 -30.36 13.53
C GLU A 158 -4.54 -31.77 12.93
N VAL A 159 -5.30 -32.76 13.40
CA VAL A 159 -5.37 -34.09 12.80
C VAL A 159 -6.58 -34.12 11.87
N ALA A 160 -6.35 -34.16 10.56
CA ALA A 160 -7.45 -34.13 9.58
C ALA A 160 -8.50 -35.25 9.76
N CYS A 161 -8.15 -36.33 10.47
CA CYS A 161 -8.97 -37.52 10.66
C CYS A 161 -9.67 -37.63 12.01
N THR A 162 -9.98 -36.50 12.62
CA THR A 162 -10.76 -36.39 13.84
C THR A 162 -11.94 -35.45 13.57
N GLU A 163 -13.13 -35.90 13.95
CA GLU A 163 -14.28 -35.03 14.06
C GLU A 163 -14.14 -34.29 15.39
N ASP A 164 -13.80 -33.01 15.28
CA ASP A 164 -13.57 -32.14 16.43
C ASP A 164 -14.83 -31.36 16.76
N ALA A 165 -15.35 -31.56 17.97
CA ALA A 165 -16.49 -30.82 18.47
C ALA A 165 -16.17 -30.16 19.81
N LEU A 166 -16.35 -28.84 19.85
CA LEU A 166 -16.35 -28.07 21.09
C LEU A 166 -17.71 -28.22 21.76
N LEU A 167 -17.78 -29.03 22.81
CA LEU A 167 -19.00 -29.19 23.61
C LEU A 167 -19.10 -28.06 24.63
N ASN A 168 -20.32 -27.52 24.83
CA ASN A 168 -20.63 -26.38 25.72
C ASN A 168 -19.86 -25.09 25.39
N ALA A 169 -19.65 -24.82 24.10
CA ALA A 169 -18.98 -23.61 23.60
C ALA A 169 -19.61 -22.33 24.19
N GLY A 170 -18.76 -21.42 24.68
CA GLY A 170 -19.16 -20.11 25.22
C GLY A 170 -19.47 -20.08 26.72
N GLY A 171 -19.21 -21.18 27.46
CA GLY A 171 -19.28 -21.19 28.93
C GLY A 171 -18.13 -21.99 29.57
N CYS A 172 -18.04 -21.95 30.89
CA CYS A 172 -16.95 -22.53 31.69
C CYS A 172 -17.00 -24.07 31.82
N GLY A 173 -17.88 -24.72 31.05
CA GLY A 173 -17.92 -26.17 30.83
C GLY A 173 -17.41 -26.57 29.44
N ALA A 174 -16.77 -25.64 28.72
CA ALA A 174 -16.27 -25.89 27.37
C ALA A 174 -15.20 -26.99 27.39
N THR A 175 -15.47 -28.09 26.70
CA THR A 175 -14.57 -29.25 26.62
C THR A 175 -14.44 -29.69 25.17
N CYS A 176 -13.21 -30.01 24.77
CA CYS A 176 -12.95 -30.59 23.45
C CYS A 176 -13.25 -32.08 23.43
N TRP A 177 -14.01 -32.49 22.42
CA TRP A 177 -14.27 -33.87 22.10
C TRP A 177 -13.76 -34.15 20.69
N HIS A 178 -12.85 -35.11 20.56
CA HIS A 178 -12.30 -35.56 19.30
C HIS A 178 -12.76 -37.00 19.06
N ARG A 179 -13.41 -37.26 17.91
CA ARG A 179 -13.79 -38.62 17.51
C ARG A 179 -13.07 -39.01 16.24
N ALA A 180 -12.25 -40.05 16.29
CA ALA A 180 -11.54 -40.54 15.11
C ALA A 180 -12.51 -40.91 13.98
N ILE A 181 -12.31 -40.31 12.81
CA ILE A 181 -12.96 -40.72 11.56
C ILE A 181 -12.28 -42.01 11.11
N THR A 182 -13.05 -43.08 11.04
CA THR A 182 -12.56 -44.44 10.71
C THR A 182 -13.20 -45.02 9.46
N SER A 183 -14.16 -44.30 8.87
CA SER A 183 -14.85 -44.66 7.65
C SER A 183 -14.22 -43.95 6.45
N CYS A 184 -13.97 -44.70 5.38
CA CYS A 184 -13.45 -44.19 4.12
C CYS A 184 -14.55 -43.43 3.38
N THR A 185 -14.45 -42.10 3.29
CA THR A 185 -15.50 -41.24 2.71
C THR A 185 -14.85 -40.21 1.81
N ASN A 186 -15.16 -40.27 0.51
CA ASN A 186 -14.60 -39.35 -0.46
C ASN A 186 -14.92 -37.87 -0.18
N ASP A 187 -13.95 -36.98 -0.44
CA ASP A 187 -13.96 -35.53 -0.35
C ASP A 187 -14.24 -34.96 1.06
N ASP A 188 -13.97 -35.74 2.13
CA ASP A 188 -14.08 -35.31 3.52
C ASP A 188 -12.75 -34.75 4.10
N GLY A 189 -11.67 -34.82 3.32
CA GLY A 189 -10.36 -34.27 3.66
C GLY A 189 -9.53 -35.16 4.60
N CYS A 190 -10.01 -36.36 4.94
CA CYS A 190 -9.33 -37.31 5.81
C CYS A 190 -8.91 -38.59 5.07
N CYS A 191 -7.74 -39.13 5.40
CA CYS A 191 -7.32 -40.46 4.97
C CYS A 191 -7.07 -41.38 6.19
N PRO A 192 -8.09 -42.09 6.71
CA PRO A 192 -7.93 -43.01 7.83
C PRO A 192 -6.97 -44.17 7.48
N ALA A 193 -6.27 -44.73 8.47
CA ALA A 193 -5.27 -45.79 8.24
C ALA A 193 -5.78 -47.09 7.58
N ALA A 194 -7.11 -47.29 7.52
CA ALA A 194 -7.74 -48.41 6.84
C ALA A 194 -8.22 -48.09 5.40
N CYS A 195 -8.02 -46.85 4.97
CA CYS A 195 -8.48 -46.30 3.70
C CYS A 195 -7.30 -46.07 2.76
N ASN A 196 -7.58 -46.03 1.47
CA ASN A 196 -6.61 -45.82 0.40
C ASN A 196 -7.31 -45.08 -0.76
N ALA A 197 -6.55 -44.60 -1.74
CA ALA A 197 -7.03 -43.79 -2.84
C ALA A 197 -8.09 -44.46 -3.74
N SER A 198 -8.38 -45.75 -3.52
CA SER A 198 -9.44 -46.49 -4.24
C SER A 198 -10.80 -46.50 -3.53
N ASN A 199 -10.84 -46.25 -2.22
CA ASN A 199 -12.07 -46.16 -1.43
C ASN A 199 -12.24 -44.84 -0.67
N ASP A 200 -11.22 -43.98 -0.70
CA ASP A 200 -11.20 -42.63 -0.15
C ASP A 200 -10.29 -41.74 -1.01
N ASN A 201 -10.87 -40.82 -1.79
CA ASN A 201 -10.12 -39.99 -2.73
C ASN A 201 -9.29 -38.86 -2.07
N ASP A 202 -9.40 -38.67 -0.76
CA ASP A 202 -8.51 -37.80 0.02
C ASP A 202 -7.19 -38.49 0.38
N CYS A 203 -7.11 -39.82 0.22
CA CYS A 203 -5.87 -40.57 0.33
C CYS A 203 -4.96 -40.37 -0.90
N SER A 204 -3.68 -40.07 -0.66
CA SER A 204 -2.67 -40.03 -1.72
C SER A 204 -2.24 -41.44 -2.12
N ALA A 205 -2.25 -41.73 -3.43
CA ALA A 205 -1.75 -42.99 -3.96
C ALA A 205 -0.30 -43.28 -3.49
N THR A 206 -0.08 -44.41 -2.85
CA THR A 206 1.18 -44.76 -2.16
C THR A 206 1.70 -46.10 -2.62
N CYS A 207 2.80 -46.05 -3.37
CA CYS A 207 3.46 -47.23 -3.92
C CYS A 207 3.91 -48.23 -2.83
N GLY A 208 3.46 -49.48 -2.94
CA GLY A 208 3.80 -50.57 -2.03
C GLY A 208 2.85 -50.70 -0.85
N ASN A 209 1.58 -50.33 -1.00
CA ASN A 209 0.55 -50.48 0.03
C ASN A 209 -0.34 -51.72 -0.19
N GLY A 210 -0.23 -52.41 -1.33
CA GLY A 210 -0.92 -53.66 -1.63
C GLY A 210 -2.20 -53.50 -2.45
N VAL A 211 -2.47 -52.32 -3.02
CA VAL A 211 -3.59 -52.03 -3.92
C VAL A 211 -3.13 -51.13 -5.06
N VAL A 212 -3.66 -51.29 -6.27
CA VAL A 212 -3.28 -50.42 -7.42
C VAL A 212 -4.19 -49.20 -7.48
N GLU A 213 -3.63 -48.03 -7.23
CA GLU A 213 -4.36 -46.76 -7.13
C GLU A 213 -4.26 -45.95 -8.44
N GLY A 214 -5.08 -44.90 -8.63
CA GLY A 214 -5.27 -44.23 -9.94
C GLY A 214 -4.04 -43.58 -10.60
N LYS A 215 -2.86 -43.57 -9.96
CA LYS A 215 -1.58 -43.12 -10.53
C LYS A 215 -0.50 -44.22 -10.56
N GLU A 216 -0.90 -45.46 -10.31
CA GLU A 216 -0.04 -46.65 -10.29
C GLU A 216 -0.45 -47.57 -11.44
N THR A 217 0.53 -48.14 -12.13
CA THR A 217 0.28 -49.20 -13.11
C THR A 217 0.25 -50.57 -12.43
N CYS A 218 0.88 -50.66 -11.26
CA CYS A 218 1.02 -51.86 -10.43
C CYS A 218 1.46 -51.47 -9.01
N ASP A 219 1.32 -52.37 -8.02
CA ASP A 219 1.81 -52.16 -6.65
C ASP A 219 2.86 -53.22 -6.25
N THR A 220 3.91 -52.79 -5.54
CA THR A 220 5.08 -53.64 -5.20
C THR A 220 4.88 -54.58 -4.00
N LYS A 221 3.81 -54.39 -3.22
CA LYS A 221 3.46 -55.20 -2.05
C LYS A 221 2.39 -56.25 -2.38
N ILE A 222 1.74 -56.14 -3.55
CA ILE A 222 0.96 -57.24 -4.13
C ILE A 222 1.95 -58.33 -4.57
N PRO A 223 1.81 -59.59 -4.09
CA PRO A 223 2.72 -60.67 -4.45
C PRO A 223 2.81 -60.89 -5.96
N ALA A 224 4.03 -61.11 -6.46
CA ALA A 224 4.27 -61.33 -7.89
C ALA A 224 3.39 -62.47 -8.44
N GLY A 225 2.60 -62.16 -9.47
CA GLY A 225 1.65 -63.09 -10.11
C GLY A 225 0.18 -62.81 -9.79
N ASP A 226 -0.12 -62.02 -8.75
CA ASP A 226 -1.48 -61.61 -8.46
C ASP A 226 -1.90 -60.38 -9.31
N PRO A 227 -3.18 -60.25 -9.71
CA PRO A 227 -3.65 -59.10 -10.48
C PRO A 227 -3.34 -57.77 -9.77
N GLY A 228 -2.57 -56.92 -10.42
CA GLY A 228 -2.11 -55.63 -9.88
C GLY A 228 -0.68 -55.64 -9.31
N ALA A 229 -0.01 -56.79 -9.21
CA ALA A 229 1.39 -56.87 -8.80
C ALA A 229 2.33 -56.22 -9.80
N CYS A 230 3.37 -55.55 -9.31
CA CYS A 230 4.41 -55.05 -10.19
C CYS A 230 5.23 -56.18 -10.84
N PRO A 231 5.38 -56.19 -12.17
CA PRO A 231 6.16 -57.21 -12.84
C PRO A 231 7.63 -57.09 -12.41
N THR A 232 8.17 -58.18 -11.87
CA THR A 232 9.59 -58.29 -11.46
C THR A 232 10.47 -58.87 -12.57
N SER A 233 9.87 -59.49 -13.58
CA SER A 233 10.46 -59.92 -14.86
C SER A 233 9.43 -59.79 -15.98
N CYS A 234 9.87 -59.56 -17.21
CA CYS A 234 8.97 -59.44 -18.37
C CYS A 234 9.05 -60.60 -19.36
N ASP A 235 9.73 -61.69 -19.01
CA ASP A 235 9.85 -62.88 -19.84
C ASP A 235 8.45 -63.52 -20.03
N ASP A 236 7.94 -63.49 -21.27
CA ASP A 236 6.65 -64.07 -21.64
C ASP A 236 6.73 -65.57 -21.97
N GLY A 237 7.93 -66.16 -21.85
CA GLY A 237 8.21 -67.56 -22.12
C GLY A 237 8.22 -67.92 -23.60
N ASN A 238 8.10 -66.94 -24.50
CA ASN A 238 8.25 -67.15 -25.93
C ASN A 238 9.64 -66.69 -26.37
N SER A 239 10.47 -67.66 -26.76
CA SER A 239 11.84 -67.41 -27.22
C SER A 239 11.92 -66.52 -28.47
N CYS A 240 10.79 -66.38 -29.19
CA CYS A 240 10.67 -65.54 -30.38
C CYS A 240 10.16 -64.11 -30.06
N THR A 241 10.25 -63.63 -28.83
CA THR A 241 9.93 -62.26 -28.43
C THR A 241 11.08 -61.65 -27.63
N ARG A 242 11.37 -60.36 -27.88
CA ARG A 242 12.31 -59.60 -27.06
C ARG A 242 11.54 -58.83 -26.01
N ASP A 243 11.70 -59.25 -24.76
CA ASP A 243 10.96 -58.74 -23.60
C ASP A 243 11.77 -57.69 -22.83
N THR A 244 11.17 -56.53 -22.56
CA THR A 244 11.81 -55.42 -21.83
C THR A 244 10.91 -54.93 -20.69
N LEU A 245 11.47 -54.88 -19.47
CA LEU A 245 10.84 -54.30 -18.27
C LEU A 245 11.20 -52.82 -18.14
N LEU A 246 10.23 -51.94 -18.37
CA LEU A 246 10.40 -50.49 -18.20
C LEU A 246 9.93 -50.08 -16.79
N GLY A 247 10.74 -49.30 -16.06
CA GLY A 247 10.37 -48.79 -14.73
C GLY A 247 10.46 -49.80 -13.57
N GLY A 248 11.22 -50.90 -13.74
CA GLY A 248 11.35 -51.97 -12.74
C GLY A 248 11.79 -51.46 -11.36
N GLY A 249 11.09 -51.91 -10.31
CA GLY A 249 11.30 -51.46 -8.92
C GLY A 249 10.46 -50.25 -8.50
N SER A 250 9.56 -49.77 -9.35
CA SER A 250 8.60 -48.69 -9.05
C SER A 250 7.16 -49.09 -9.41
N CYS A 251 6.17 -48.38 -8.87
CA CYS A 251 4.73 -48.62 -9.17
C CYS A 251 4.27 -48.15 -10.56
N GLY A 252 5.22 -47.83 -11.44
CA GLY A 252 5.00 -47.58 -12.87
C GLY A 252 5.55 -48.70 -13.78
N ALA A 253 5.92 -49.86 -13.23
CA ALA A 253 6.56 -50.93 -13.98
C ALA A 253 5.64 -51.54 -15.06
N VAL A 254 6.10 -51.60 -16.32
CA VAL A 254 5.36 -52.12 -17.48
C VAL A 254 6.25 -53.02 -18.34
N CYS A 255 5.68 -54.12 -18.84
CA CYS A 255 6.33 -55.05 -19.77
C CYS A 255 6.00 -54.76 -21.23
N SER A 256 7.00 -54.88 -22.10
CA SER A 256 6.87 -54.80 -23.56
C SER A 256 7.56 -55.98 -24.23
N SER A 257 6.83 -56.71 -25.08
CA SER A 257 7.28 -57.93 -25.78
C SER A 257 7.19 -57.75 -27.30
N THR A 258 8.33 -57.76 -27.99
CA THR A 258 8.42 -57.47 -29.45
C THR A 258 8.77 -58.73 -30.27
N PRO A 259 7.97 -59.13 -31.29
CA PRO A 259 8.21 -60.39 -32.04
C PRO A 259 9.49 -60.41 -32.90
N ILE A 260 10.17 -61.55 -32.91
CA ILE A 260 11.32 -61.91 -33.76
C ILE A 260 10.80 -62.75 -34.94
N SER A 261 11.01 -62.29 -36.17
CA SER A 261 10.44 -62.90 -37.39
C SER A 261 11.48 -63.19 -38.48
N VAL A 262 12.76 -63.24 -38.14
CA VAL A 262 13.89 -63.45 -39.06
C VAL A 262 14.65 -64.70 -38.60
N CYS A 263 15.06 -65.58 -39.53
CA CYS A 263 15.85 -66.77 -39.22
C CYS A 263 17.19 -66.35 -38.60
N GLY A 264 17.52 -66.85 -37.40
CA GLY A 264 18.69 -66.40 -36.63
C GLY A 264 19.28 -67.55 -35.81
N ASP A 265 20.58 -67.81 -35.96
CA ASP A 265 21.23 -68.90 -35.22
C ASP A 265 21.35 -68.60 -33.71
N GLN A 266 20.92 -69.55 -32.86
CA GLN A 266 21.11 -69.59 -31.40
C GLN A 266 20.35 -68.51 -30.60
N ASP A 267 19.30 -67.94 -31.16
CA ASP A 267 18.39 -67.07 -30.42
C ASP A 267 17.23 -67.85 -29.76
N GLY A 268 17.19 -69.17 -29.97
CA GLY A 268 16.21 -70.08 -29.38
C GLY A 268 14.87 -70.09 -30.12
N CYS A 269 14.75 -69.40 -31.26
CA CYS A 269 13.54 -69.25 -32.04
C CYS A 269 13.69 -69.89 -33.43
N CYS A 270 12.77 -70.77 -33.86
CA CYS A 270 12.74 -71.32 -35.23
C CYS A 270 11.45 -70.85 -35.95
N PRO A 271 11.45 -69.65 -36.59
CA PRO A 271 10.27 -69.10 -37.25
C PRO A 271 9.94 -69.82 -38.58
N THR A 272 8.70 -69.63 -39.07
CA THR A 272 8.17 -70.40 -40.20
C THR A 272 8.90 -70.08 -41.52
N GLY A 273 9.68 -71.04 -42.06
CA GLY A 273 10.48 -70.88 -43.28
C GLY A 273 11.98 -71.11 -43.11
N CYS A 274 12.44 -71.29 -41.86
CA CYS A 274 13.82 -71.57 -41.51
C CYS A 274 14.09 -73.09 -41.37
N ASN A 275 15.34 -73.54 -41.53
CA ASN A 275 15.79 -74.93 -41.44
C ASN A 275 17.16 -75.01 -40.74
N SER A 276 17.64 -76.22 -40.44
CA SER A 276 18.83 -76.45 -39.60
C SER A 276 20.17 -75.89 -40.13
N THR A 277 20.17 -75.29 -41.33
CA THR A 277 21.36 -74.68 -41.97
C THR A 277 21.30 -73.15 -42.08
N ASN A 278 20.13 -72.54 -41.90
CA ASN A 278 19.98 -71.08 -41.85
C ASN A 278 19.37 -70.58 -40.54
N ASP A 279 19.01 -71.51 -39.65
CA ASP A 279 18.58 -71.27 -38.29
C ASP A 279 18.90 -72.51 -37.43
N GLY A 280 19.93 -72.38 -36.60
CA GLY A 280 20.49 -73.43 -35.76
C GLY A 280 19.55 -73.96 -34.69
N ASP A 281 18.39 -73.34 -34.49
CA ASP A 281 17.36 -73.77 -33.55
C ASP A 281 16.34 -74.75 -34.20
N CYS A 282 16.46 -75.06 -35.51
CA CYS A 282 15.65 -76.04 -36.25
C CYS A 282 16.31 -77.45 -36.40
N SER A 283 15.56 -78.57 -36.50
CA SER A 283 16.09 -79.96 -36.51
C SER A 283 16.15 -80.67 -37.89
N ALA A 284 17.20 -81.47 -38.15
CA ALA A 284 17.58 -82.15 -39.43
C ALA A 284 16.80 -83.44 -39.87
N SER A 285 16.72 -83.76 -41.18
CA SER A 285 16.04 -84.94 -41.81
C SER A 285 16.68 -85.52 -43.11
N CYS A 286 17.02 -86.83 -43.14
CA CYS A 286 17.78 -87.50 -44.24
C CYS A 286 16.96 -87.82 -45.50
N GLY A 287 17.56 -87.53 -46.67
CA GLY A 287 17.04 -87.77 -48.02
C GLY A 287 16.36 -86.55 -48.67
N ASN A 288 16.49 -85.37 -48.09
CA ASN A 288 15.86 -84.13 -48.56
C ASN A 288 16.73 -83.31 -49.53
N GLY A 289 17.93 -83.80 -49.87
CA GLY A 289 18.85 -83.18 -50.82
C GLY A 289 19.74 -82.09 -50.23
N ILE A 290 19.81 -81.99 -48.90
CA ILE A 290 20.62 -81.02 -48.16
C ILE A 290 21.37 -81.78 -47.06
N LEU A 291 22.69 -81.60 -46.93
CA LEU A 291 23.47 -82.27 -45.89
C LEU A 291 23.30 -81.54 -44.56
N GLU A 292 22.54 -82.12 -43.65
CA GLU A 292 22.23 -81.52 -42.35
C GLU A 292 23.05 -82.14 -41.20
N ALA A 293 23.16 -81.43 -40.06
CA ALA A 293 24.19 -81.70 -39.03
C ALA A 293 24.19 -83.10 -38.36
N LYS A 294 23.18 -83.94 -38.58
CA LYS A 294 23.11 -85.34 -38.08
C LYS A 294 23.37 -86.40 -39.16
N GLU A 295 23.71 -85.99 -40.37
CA GLU A 295 24.04 -86.84 -41.50
C GLU A 295 25.54 -86.73 -41.84
N LYS A 296 26.20 -87.87 -42.11
CA LYS A 296 27.59 -87.83 -42.60
C LYS A 296 27.67 -87.60 -44.11
N CYS A 297 26.59 -87.96 -44.80
CA CYS A 297 26.36 -87.78 -46.21
C CYS A 297 24.85 -87.93 -46.46
N ASP A 298 24.28 -87.27 -47.48
CA ASP A 298 22.87 -87.38 -47.87
C ASP A 298 22.73 -88.19 -49.17
N THR A 299 21.77 -89.11 -49.20
CA THR A 299 21.59 -90.04 -50.33
C THR A 299 20.80 -89.46 -51.52
N GLY A 300 20.16 -88.30 -51.33
CA GLY A 300 19.53 -87.50 -52.37
C GLY A 300 20.51 -86.61 -53.15
N ILE A 301 21.75 -86.46 -52.67
CA ILE A 301 22.83 -85.72 -53.35
C ILE A 301 23.60 -86.66 -54.30
N ALA A 302 23.78 -86.26 -55.56
CA ALA A 302 24.37 -87.10 -56.61
C ALA A 302 25.86 -87.43 -56.33
N ALA A 303 26.27 -88.68 -56.58
CA ALA A 303 27.61 -89.19 -56.28
C ALA A 303 28.74 -88.32 -56.88
N GLY A 304 29.68 -87.89 -56.02
CA GLY A 304 30.80 -87.00 -56.39
C GLY A 304 30.55 -85.52 -56.13
N GLN A 305 29.35 -85.12 -55.68
CA GLN A 305 29.08 -83.76 -55.21
C GLN A 305 29.31 -83.64 -53.70
N PRO A 306 29.71 -82.45 -53.19
CA PRO A 306 29.89 -82.22 -51.75
C PRO A 306 28.62 -82.60 -50.97
N GLY A 307 28.77 -83.51 -50.01
CA GLY A 307 27.67 -84.05 -49.20
C GLY A 307 27.05 -85.36 -49.71
N ALA A 308 27.48 -85.89 -50.86
CA ALA A 308 27.06 -87.21 -51.34
C ALA A 308 27.81 -88.37 -50.63
N CYS A 309 27.17 -89.52 -50.46
CA CYS A 309 27.77 -90.69 -49.80
C CYS A 309 28.86 -91.39 -50.65
N PRO A 310 30.05 -91.73 -50.08
CA PRO A 310 31.21 -92.27 -50.82
C PRO A 310 31.05 -93.73 -51.28
N GLN A 311 31.61 -94.06 -52.46
CA GLN A 311 31.47 -95.37 -53.13
C GLN A 311 32.78 -96.21 -53.23
N LYS A 312 33.98 -95.61 -53.01
CA LYS A 312 35.32 -96.27 -52.96
C LYS A 312 36.28 -95.50 -52.02
N CYS A 313 37.34 -96.13 -51.47
CA CYS A 313 38.31 -95.50 -50.55
C CYS A 313 39.76 -95.87 -50.85
N ASP A 314 40.57 -94.87 -51.23
CA ASP A 314 42.04 -94.83 -51.35
C ASP A 314 42.41 -93.33 -51.28
N ASP A 315 43.20 -92.91 -50.30
CA ASP A 315 43.41 -91.50 -49.92
C ASP A 315 44.73 -90.89 -50.44
N GLY A 316 45.61 -91.70 -51.02
CA GLY A 316 46.86 -91.24 -51.64
C GLY A 316 47.91 -90.65 -50.69
N ASN A 317 47.77 -90.81 -49.37
CA ASN A 317 48.72 -90.31 -48.37
C ASN A 317 49.72 -91.41 -47.93
N ALA A 318 51.02 -91.11 -48.02
CA ALA A 318 52.10 -92.06 -47.71
C ALA A 318 52.18 -92.44 -46.20
N CYS A 319 51.52 -91.70 -45.32
CA CYS A 319 51.51 -91.94 -43.88
C CYS A 319 50.22 -92.63 -43.36
N THR A 320 49.38 -93.19 -44.24
CA THR A 320 48.10 -93.85 -43.91
C THR A 320 47.88 -95.19 -44.64
N LYS A 321 46.94 -96.01 -44.16
CA LYS A 321 46.50 -97.29 -44.77
C LYS A 321 44.96 -97.45 -44.69
N ASP A 322 44.25 -97.60 -45.82
CA ASP A 322 42.80 -97.26 -45.94
C ASP A 322 41.81 -98.45 -46.15
N THR A 323 40.51 -98.29 -45.76
CA THR A 323 39.41 -99.30 -45.78
C THR A 323 37.98 -98.64 -45.74
N LEU A 324 36.93 -99.12 -46.44
CA LEU A 324 35.55 -98.53 -46.46
C LEU A 324 34.52 -99.26 -45.56
N VAL A 325 33.66 -98.54 -44.82
CA VAL A 325 32.63 -99.10 -43.91
C VAL A 325 31.25 -98.40 -44.07
N GLY A 326 30.15 -99.17 -44.15
CA GLY A 326 28.76 -98.66 -44.07
C GLY A 326 28.10 -98.17 -45.37
N GLY A 327 28.43 -98.73 -46.54
CA GLY A 327 27.89 -98.26 -47.83
C GLY A 327 26.37 -98.42 -48.00
N GLY A 328 25.70 -97.33 -48.41
CA GLY A 328 24.26 -97.31 -48.76
C GLY A 328 23.32 -96.58 -47.77
N THR A 329 23.84 -95.97 -46.71
CA THR A 329 23.09 -95.18 -45.71
C THR A 329 23.66 -93.77 -45.57
N CYS A 330 22.95 -92.83 -44.93
CA CYS A 330 23.41 -91.47 -44.58
C CYS A 330 24.60 -91.43 -43.56
N SER A 331 25.33 -92.55 -43.44
CA SER A 331 26.40 -92.84 -42.48
C SER A 331 27.62 -93.58 -43.06
N ALA A 332 27.71 -93.73 -44.38
CA ALA A 332 28.85 -94.38 -45.07
C ALA A 332 30.18 -93.62 -44.85
N ALA A 333 31.29 -94.33 -44.55
CA ALA A 333 32.58 -93.72 -44.21
C ALA A 333 33.82 -94.54 -44.59
N CYS A 334 34.88 -93.88 -45.07
CA CYS A 334 36.24 -94.44 -45.26
C CYS A 334 37.03 -94.37 -43.93
N THR A 335 37.90 -95.34 -43.66
CA THR A 335 38.77 -95.41 -42.49
C THR A 335 40.21 -95.70 -42.88
N SER A 336 41.17 -94.92 -42.39
CA SER A 336 42.60 -95.08 -42.63
C SER A 336 43.42 -95.09 -41.33
N SER A 337 44.52 -95.87 -41.26
CA SER A 337 45.37 -96.01 -40.05
C SER A 337 46.76 -95.39 -40.23
N THR A 338 47.20 -94.56 -39.27
CA THR A 338 48.33 -93.61 -39.38
C THR A 338 49.67 -94.11 -38.80
N ILE A 339 50.79 -93.64 -39.37
CA ILE A 339 52.17 -93.75 -38.83
C ILE A 339 52.44 -92.56 -37.87
N SER A 340 53.07 -92.76 -36.69
CA SER A 340 53.05 -91.75 -35.59
C SER A 340 54.34 -91.54 -34.76
N GLN A 341 55.55 -91.89 -35.23
CA GLN A 341 56.80 -91.65 -34.49
C GLN A 341 57.68 -90.59 -35.20
N CYS A 342 58.22 -89.60 -34.46
CA CYS A 342 59.14 -88.56 -34.99
C CYS A 342 60.49 -89.17 -35.39
N THR A 343 60.66 -89.52 -36.67
CA THR A 343 61.84 -90.24 -37.15
C THR A 343 62.36 -89.57 -38.42
N SER A 344 63.42 -88.78 -38.30
CA SER A 344 63.97 -88.07 -39.46
C SER A 344 64.49 -89.02 -40.55
N GLY A 345 64.04 -88.79 -41.78
CA GLY A 345 64.42 -89.49 -43.01
C GLY A 345 63.37 -90.45 -43.59
N ASP A 346 62.17 -90.57 -43.00
CA ASP A 346 61.10 -91.47 -43.49
C ASP A 346 60.06 -90.77 -44.41
N GLY A 347 60.22 -89.47 -44.63
CA GLY A 347 59.33 -88.67 -45.49
C GLY A 347 57.97 -88.37 -44.86
N CYS A 348 57.78 -88.70 -43.58
CA CYS A 348 56.59 -88.45 -42.80
C CYS A 348 56.91 -87.47 -41.67
N CYS A 349 56.12 -86.40 -41.50
CA CYS A 349 56.20 -85.51 -40.33
C CYS A 349 54.93 -85.69 -39.47
N PRO A 350 54.94 -86.59 -38.46
CA PRO A 350 53.77 -86.86 -37.64
C PRO A 350 53.52 -85.78 -36.57
N ALA A 351 52.29 -85.71 -36.05
CA ALA A 351 51.88 -84.66 -35.11
C ALA A 351 52.63 -84.74 -33.76
N GLY A 352 53.20 -83.61 -33.32
CA GLY A 352 54.02 -83.49 -32.11
C GLY A 352 55.52 -83.31 -32.38
N CYS A 353 55.93 -83.45 -33.64
CA CYS A 353 57.29 -83.19 -34.10
C CYS A 353 57.37 -81.78 -34.71
N ASN A 354 58.47 -81.07 -34.50
CA ASN A 354 58.74 -79.75 -35.06
C ASN A 354 60.19 -79.68 -35.54
N ASN A 355 60.59 -78.58 -36.19
CA ASN A 355 61.93 -78.46 -36.81
C ASN A 355 63.10 -78.48 -35.79
N THR A 356 62.80 -78.50 -34.47
CA THR A 356 63.82 -78.70 -33.43
C THR A 356 64.01 -80.16 -33.02
N ASN A 357 63.05 -81.06 -33.30
CA ASN A 357 63.12 -82.48 -32.93
C ASN A 357 62.84 -83.48 -34.07
N ASP A 358 62.39 -83.05 -35.25
CA ASP A 358 62.32 -83.84 -36.49
C ASP A 358 62.62 -82.97 -37.72
N LYS A 359 63.70 -83.30 -38.45
CA LYS A 359 64.23 -82.49 -39.55
C LYS A 359 63.44 -82.59 -40.85
N ASP A 360 62.49 -83.52 -40.95
CA ASP A 360 61.56 -83.58 -42.07
C ASP A 360 60.40 -82.58 -41.91
N CYS A 361 60.32 -81.86 -40.78
CA CYS A 361 59.31 -80.84 -40.50
C CYS A 361 59.81 -79.41 -40.79
N SER A 362 59.03 -78.61 -41.53
CA SER A 362 59.37 -77.22 -41.89
C SER A 362 59.05 -76.20 -40.79
N VAL A 363 59.83 -75.10 -40.69
CA VAL A 363 59.49 -73.92 -39.86
C VAL A 363 58.09 -73.42 -40.22
N SER A 364 57.20 -73.28 -39.22
CA SER A 364 55.77 -73.06 -39.45
C SER A 364 55.17 -72.08 -38.44
N CYS A 365 54.72 -70.96 -38.98
CA CYS A 365 53.99 -69.92 -38.26
C CYS A 365 52.69 -70.44 -37.65
N GLY A 366 52.44 -70.13 -36.37
CA GLY A 366 51.21 -70.46 -35.66
C GLY A 366 51.28 -71.73 -34.82
N ASN A 367 52.49 -72.21 -34.50
CA ASN A 367 52.70 -73.46 -33.77
C ASN A 367 52.81 -73.24 -32.25
N GLY A 368 52.60 -72.01 -31.77
CA GLY A 368 52.59 -71.66 -30.35
C GLY A 368 53.97 -71.42 -29.76
N VAL A 369 55.02 -71.33 -30.57
CA VAL A 369 56.40 -71.09 -30.15
C VAL A 369 57.04 -70.07 -31.10
N LEU A 370 57.62 -68.98 -30.56
CA LEU A 370 58.28 -67.98 -31.39
C LEU A 370 59.65 -68.50 -31.89
N GLU A 371 59.70 -68.93 -33.16
CA GLU A 371 60.89 -69.49 -33.79
C GLU A 371 61.80 -68.40 -34.39
N ALA A 372 63.10 -68.68 -34.57
CA ALA A 372 64.07 -67.70 -35.06
C ALA A 372 63.79 -67.29 -36.52
N GLY A 373 63.12 -66.14 -36.71
CA GLY A 373 62.64 -65.65 -38.00
C GLY A 373 61.23 -65.04 -37.95
N GLU A 374 60.52 -65.20 -36.83
CA GLU A 374 59.16 -64.69 -36.60
C GLU A 374 59.17 -63.41 -35.73
N GLN A 375 58.32 -62.41 -36.05
CA GLN A 375 58.12 -61.20 -35.23
C GLN A 375 57.05 -61.42 -34.15
N CYS A 376 56.13 -62.34 -34.40
CA CYS A 376 55.09 -62.81 -33.51
C CYS A 376 54.63 -64.21 -33.99
N ASP A 377 54.01 -65.04 -33.15
CA ASP A 377 53.43 -66.34 -33.53
C ASP A 377 51.90 -66.32 -33.34
N THR A 378 51.16 -66.81 -34.32
CA THR A 378 49.67 -66.77 -34.32
C THR A 378 49.01 -67.83 -33.43
N GLY A 379 49.77 -68.83 -32.99
CA GLY A 379 49.36 -69.88 -32.05
C GLY A 379 49.59 -69.50 -30.60
N ILE A 380 50.33 -68.42 -30.32
CA ILE A 380 50.39 -67.81 -28.99
C ILE A 380 49.12 -66.97 -28.79
N ALA A 381 48.41 -67.23 -27.69
CA ALA A 381 47.13 -66.59 -27.40
C ALA A 381 47.23 -65.05 -27.40
N ALA A 382 46.28 -64.39 -28.08
CA ALA A 382 46.25 -62.94 -28.25
C ALA A 382 46.39 -62.20 -26.91
N GLY A 383 47.38 -61.29 -26.82
CA GLY A 383 47.71 -60.52 -25.61
C GLY A 383 48.87 -61.09 -24.77
N ALA A 384 49.35 -62.30 -25.04
CA ALA A 384 50.56 -62.83 -24.42
C ALA A 384 51.86 -62.36 -25.12
N PRO A 385 52.99 -62.21 -24.41
CA PRO A 385 54.26 -61.83 -25.03
C PRO A 385 54.67 -62.80 -26.15
N GLY A 386 54.85 -62.28 -27.37
CA GLY A 386 55.14 -63.07 -28.57
C GLY A 386 53.93 -63.40 -29.47
N ALA A 387 52.70 -63.06 -29.06
CA ALA A 387 51.49 -63.27 -29.86
C ALA A 387 51.31 -62.24 -30.98
N CYS A 388 50.72 -62.66 -32.11
CA CYS A 388 50.37 -61.75 -33.21
C CYS A 388 49.09 -60.93 -32.93
N PRO A 389 49.06 -59.63 -33.27
CA PRO A 389 47.85 -58.81 -33.14
C PRO A 389 46.76 -59.28 -34.11
N GLN A 390 45.55 -59.52 -33.58
CA GLN A 390 44.39 -60.03 -34.33
C GLN A 390 43.44 -58.92 -34.81
N ARG A 391 43.43 -57.78 -34.11
CA ARG A 391 42.70 -56.55 -34.46
C ARG A 391 43.55 -55.37 -34.02
N CYS A 392 43.45 -54.27 -34.76
CA CYS A 392 44.21 -53.07 -34.52
C CYS A 392 43.31 -51.90 -34.16
N ASP A 393 42.28 -52.14 -33.35
CA ASP A 393 41.42 -51.07 -32.86
C ASP A 393 42.08 -50.40 -31.66
N ASP A 394 42.53 -49.15 -31.81
CA ASP A 394 43.08 -48.37 -30.69
C ASP A 394 41.99 -47.63 -29.89
N GLY A 395 40.71 -47.80 -30.25
CA GLY A 395 39.56 -47.18 -29.62
C GLY A 395 39.39 -45.70 -29.99
N ASN A 396 40.15 -45.17 -30.95
CA ASN A 396 40.03 -43.80 -31.43
C ASN A 396 39.34 -43.76 -32.80
N ALA A 397 38.10 -43.25 -32.84
CA ALA A 397 37.35 -43.10 -34.09
C ALA A 397 38.05 -42.21 -35.14
N CYS A 398 39.05 -41.40 -34.72
CA CYS A 398 39.82 -40.52 -35.59
C CYS A 398 41.13 -41.11 -36.11
N THR A 399 41.30 -42.43 -36.03
CA THR A 399 42.39 -43.16 -36.68
C THR A 399 41.82 -44.22 -37.62
N THR A 400 42.44 -44.34 -38.79
CA THR A 400 42.24 -45.48 -39.69
C THR A 400 43.17 -46.59 -39.27
N ASP A 401 42.58 -47.61 -38.70
CA ASP A 401 43.23 -48.71 -38.01
C ASP A 401 43.48 -49.86 -38.98
N THR A 402 44.74 -50.03 -39.36
CA THR A 402 45.14 -51.01 -40.39
C THR A 402 46.06 -52.07 -39.78
N LEU A 403 45.59 -53.31 -39.76
CA LEU A 403 46.41 -54.48 -39.45
C LEU A 403 47.24 -54.85 -40.68
N LEU A 404 48.53 -54.52 -40.66
CA LEU A 404 49.47 -54.87 -41.71
C LEU A 404 49.95 -56.31 -41.50
N ASN A 405 49.91 -57.11 -42.57
CA ASN A 405 50.27 -58.54 -42.56
C ASN A 405 49.47 -59.38 -41.54
N GLY A 406 48.20 -59.04 -41.30
CA GLY A 406 47.32 -59.80 -40.40
C GLY A 406 47.23 -61.28 -40.79
N GLY A 407 47.33 -62.17 -39.79
CA GLY A 407 47.31 -63.61 -39.99
C GLY A 407 48.67 -64.23 -40.36
N THR A 408 49.75 -63.45 -40.40
CA THR A 408 51.12 -63.97 -40.55
C THR A 408 51.97 -63.66 -39.32
N CYS A 409 53.13 -64.30 -39.23
CA CYS A 409 54.12 -64.08 -38.18
C CYS A 409 54.94 -62.77 -38.32
N SER A 410 54.45 -61.84 -39.14
CA SER A 410 54.95 -60.46 -39.31
C SER A 410 53.85 -59.40 -39.11
N ALA A 411 52.73 -59.79 -38.47
CA ALA A 411 51.58 -58.94 -38.22
C ALA A 411 51.94 -57.75 -37.31
N GLN A 412 51.58 -56.53 -37.72
CA GLN A 412 51.82 -55.29 -36.98
C GLN A 412 50.67 -54.29 -37.21
N CYS A 413 50.38 -53.45 -36.21
CA CYS A 413 49.33 -52.42 -36.33
C CYS A 413 49.87 -51.09 -36.83
N SER A 414 49.10 -50.42 -37.68
CA SER A 414 49.32 -49.04 -38.15
C SER A 414 48.04 -48.22 -37.93
N PHE A 415 48.18 -47.07 -37.28
CA PHE A 415 47.06 -46.18 -36.93
C PHE A 415 47.28 -44.83 -37.62
N ALA A 416 46.58 -44.59 -38.74
CA ALA A 416 46.76 -43.37 -39.53
C ALA A 416 45.71 -42.31 -39.15
N ALA A 417 46.13 -41.12 -38.72
CA ALA A 417 45.19 -40.09 -38.26
C ALA A 417 44.29 -39.55 -39.39
N ILE A 418 42.98 -39.50 -39.14
CA ILE A 418 42.00 -38.79 -39.95
C ILE A 418 42.12 -37.30 -39.61
N THR A 419 42.48 -36.48 -40.61
CA THR A 419 42.77 -35.04 -40.43
C THR A 419 41.91 -34.12 -41.30
N GLN A 420 41.05 -34.69 -42.14
CA GLN A 420 40.13 -33.96 -43.02
C GLN A 420 38.73 -33.95 -42.40
N CYS A 421 38.00 -32.84 -42.54
CA CYS A 421 36.62 -32.71 -42.09
C CYS A 421 35.70 -33.45 -43.08
N GLN A 422 35.22 -34.65 -42.73
CA GLN A 422 34.44 -35.51 -43.61
C GLN A 422 33.20 -36.05 -42.90
N SER A 423 32.04 -35.53 -43.28
CA SER A 423 30.77 -35.90 -42.67
C SER A 423 30.38 -37.38 -42.85
N GLY A 424 30.00 -38.03 -41.75
CA GLY A 424 29.44 -39.38 -41.66
C GLY A 424 30.47 -40.50 -41.42
N ASP A 425 31.71 -40.16 -41.07
CA ASP A 425 32.78 -41.12 -40.73
C ASP A 425 32.95 -41.35 -39.22
N GLY A 426 32.22 -40.60 -38.39
CA GLY A 426 32.21 -40.72 -36.93
C GLY A 426 33.41 -40.07 -36.23
N CYS A 427 34.27 -39.35 -36.96
CA CYS A 427 35.42 -38.62 -36.43
C CYS A 427 35.18 -37.10 -36.46
N CYS A 428 35.63 -36.38 -35.43
CA CYS A 428 35.70 -34.92 -35.42
C CYS A 428 37.15 -34.45 -35.21
N PRO A 429 37.93 -34.25 -36.30
CA PRO A 429 39.33 -33.84 -36.21
C PRO A 429 39.51 -32.41 -35.69
N SER A 430 40.66 -32.12 -35.07
CA SER A 430 40.98 -30.77 -34.58
C SER A 430 41.01 -29.74 -35.72
N GLY A 431 40.10 -28.75 -35.68
CA GLY A 431 39.94 -27.73 -36.73
C GLY A 431 38.66 -27.88 -37.55
N CYS A 432 37.93 -28.97 -37.38
CA CYS A 432 36.60 -29.20 -37.95
C CYS A 432 35.51 -28.73 -36.98
N ASN A 433 34.36 -28.35 -37.52
CA ASN A 433 33.17 -27.94 -36.78
C ASN A 433 31.91 -28.54 -37.44
N ALA A 434 30.75 -28.46 -36.79
CA ALA A 434 29.48 -29.06 -37.22
C ALA A 434 28.99 -28.61 -38.61
N ASN A 435 29.52 -27.49 -39.14
CA ASN A 435 29.19 -27.01 -40.48
C ASN A 435 30.07 -27.63 -41.58
N THR A 436 31.29 -28.01 -41.23
CA THR A 436 32.25 -28.65 -42.15
C THR A 436 32.29 -30.17 -41.99
N ASP A 437 31.87 -30.67 -40.83
CA ASP A 437 31.84 -32.09 -40.47
C ASP A 437 30.63 -32.40 -39.58
N LYS A 438 29.69 -33.22 -40.07
CA LYS A 438 28.45 -33.53 -39.34
C LYS A 438 28.65 -34.46 -38.14
N ASP A 439 29.82 -35.06 -37.99
CA ASP A 439 30.15 -35.87 -36.83
C ASP A 439 30.68 -35.00 -35.65
N CYS A 440 30.97 -33.73 -35.91
CA CYS A 440 31.22 -32.75 -34.87
C CYS A 440 29.90 -32.24 -34.26
N SER A 441 29.81 -32.27 -32.92
CA SER A 441 28.71 -31.62 -32.20
C SER A 441 28.86 -30.10 -32.23
N ALA A 442 27.78 -29.38 -32.51
CA ALA A 442 27.75 -27.92 -32.42
C ALA A 442 28.19 -27.46 -31.03
N THR A 443 29.14 -26.53 -30.97
CA THR A 443 29.80 -26.10 -29.74
C THR A 443 29.74 -24.59 -29.58
N CYS A 444 28.90 -24.16 -28.65
CA CYS A 444 28.69 -22.75 -28.37
C CYS A 444 29.96 -22.02 -27.93
N GLY A 445 30.28 -20.92 -28.63
CA GLY A 445 31.39 -20.02 -28.30
C GLY A 445 32.69 -20.30 -29.06
N ASN A 446 32.62 -21.08 -30.14
CA ASN A 446 33.79 -21.46 -30.93
C ASN A 446 34.10 -20.49 -32.08
N GLY A 447 33.31 -19.42 -32.25
CA GLY A 447 33.50 -18.40 -33.27
C GLY A 447 32.87 -18.73 -34.63
N VAL A 448 32.00 -19.74 -34.71
CA VAL A 448 31.31 -20.15 -35.94
C VAL A 448 29.84 -20.45 -35.63
N LEU A 449 28.88 -19.95 -36.43
CA LEU A 449 27.45 -20.22 -36.21
C LEU A 449 27.07 -21.60 -36.76
N GLU A 450 26.71 -22.54 -35.89
CA GLU A 450 26.44 -23.94 -36.25
C GLU A 450 24.94 -24.32 -36.27
N SER A 451 24.60 -25.44 -36.93
CA SER A 451 23.22 -25.96 -37.00
C SER A 451 22.70 -26.32 -35.60
N GLY A 452 21.76 -25.52 -35.08
CA GLY A 452 21.19 -25.67 -33.73
C GLY A 452 21.48 -24.46 -32.83
N GLU A 453 22.36 -23.56 -33.27
CA GLU A 453 22.66 -22.30 -32.61
C GLU A 453 21.91 -21.15 -33.29
N ARG A 454 21.42 -20.19 -32.49
CA ARG A 454 20.82 -18.94 -33.00
C ARG A 454 21.88 -17.88 -33.25
N CYS A 455 22.95 -17.93 -32.47
CA CYS A 455 24.11 -17.05 -32.51
C CYS A 455 25.30 -17.77 -31.83
N ASP A 456 26.54 -17.33 -32.05
CA ASP A 456 27.74 -17.84 -31.37
C ASP A 456 28.41 -16.73 -30.52
N THR A 457 28.81 -17.05 -29.29
CA THR A 457 29.38 -16.09 -28.34
C THR A 457 30.86 -15.79 -28.57
N GLY A 458 31.56 -16.61 -29.37
CA GLY A 458 32.94 -16.42 -29.79
C GLY A 458 33.07 -15.52 -31.02
N ILE A 459 31.99 -15.29 -31.77
CA ILE A 459 31.95 -14.29 -32.85
C ILE A 459 31.88 -12.88 -32.23
N ALA A 460 32.77 -11.98 -32.66
CA ALA A 460 32.83 -10.63 -32.12
C ALA A 460 31.51 -9.85 -32.30
N ALA A 461 31.07 -9.17 -31.24
CA ALA A 461 29.81 -8.42 -31.22
C ALA A 461 29.67 -7.49 -32.42
N GLY A 462 28.53 -7.56 -33.12
CA GLY A 462 28.22 -6.78 -34.33
C GLY A 462 28.53 -7.48 -35.66
N GLN A 463 29.15 -8.66 -35.65
CA GLN A 463 29.34 -9.48 -36.84
C GLN A 463 28.16 -10.44 -37.07
N LYS A 464 27.89 -10.81 -38.33
CA LYS A 464 26.79 -11.72 -38.69
C LYS A 464 27.00 -13.08 -38.02
N GLY A 465 26.07 -13.48 -37.15
CA GLY A 465 26.16 -14.72 -36.35
C GLY A 465 26.60 -14.51 -34.91
N ALA A 466 27.05 -13.31 -34.51
CA ALA A 466 27.41 -13.00 -33.12
C ALA A 466 26.20 -12.95 -32.19
N CYS A 467 26.38 -13.44 -30.96
CA CYS A 467 25.36 -13.28 -29.94
C CYS A 467 25.21 -11.83 -29.47
N PRO A 468 23.97 -11.32 -29.35
CA PRO A 468 23.74 -9.96 -28.85
C PRO A 468 24.22 -9.85 -27.39
N THR A 469 25.06 -8.86 -27.11
CA THR A 469 25.56 -8.54 -25.75
C THR A 469 24.76 -7.42 -25.08
N SER A 470 24.01 -6.66 -25.87
CA SER A 470 23.02 -5.69 -25.41
C SER A 470 21.90 -5.62 -26.44
N CYS A 471 20.69 -5.32 -26.00
CA CYS A 471 19.49 -5.33 -26.85
C CYS A 471 18.89 -3.95 -27.05
N ASN A 472 19.70 -2.89 -27.12
CA ASN A 472 19.17 -1.56 -27.37
C ASN A 472 18.83 -1.40 -28.86
N ASP A 473 17.54 -1.35 -29.21
CA ASP A 473 17.09 -1.08 -30.59
C ASP A 473 16.98 0.42 -30.92
N GLY A 474 17.31 1.28 -29.95
CA GLY A 474 17.23 2.73 -30.07
C GLY A 474 15.80 3.28 -29.96
N ASN A 475 14.81 2.42 -29.69
CA ASN A 475 13.43 2.81 -29.51
C ASN A 475 13.11 2.95 -28.02
N SER A 476 12.91 4.19 -27.58
CA SER A 476 12.52 4.48 -26.19
C SER A 476 11.17 3.86 -25.78
N CYS A 477 10.36 3.42 -26.76
CA CYS A 477 9.06 2.77 -26.55
C CYS A 477 9.09 1.24 -26.44
N THR A 478 10.25 0.64 -26.28
CA THR A 478 10.38 -0.78 -26.01
C THR A 478 11.16 -1.01 -24.73
N THR A 479 10.68 -1.95 -23.91
CA THR A 479 11.52 -2.53 -22.86
C THR A 479 12.34 -3.64 -23.48
N ASP A 480 13.64 -3.37 -23.57
CA ASP A 480 14.59 -4.24 -24.23
C ASP A 480 15.14 -5.28 -23.25
N SER A 481 14.90 -6.56 -23.54
CA SER A 481 15.35 -7.67 -22.71
C SER A 481 16.19 -8.64 -23.52
N LEU A 482 17.41 -8.91 -23.05
CA LEU A 482 18.27 -9.95 -23.60
C LEU A 482 17.89 -11.30 -22.98
N LEU A 483 17.19 -12.14 -23.74
CA LEU A 483 16.83 -13.50 -23.31
C LEU A 483 18.00 -14.45 -23.55
N ASN A 484 18.21 -15.38 -22.62
CA ASN A 484 19.28 -16.39 -22.67
C ASN A 484 20.69 -15.80 -22.83
N ALA A 485 20.96 -14.65 -22.18
CA ALA A 485 22.23 -13.95 -22.22
C ALA A 485 23.42 -14.89 -21.89
N GLY A 486 24.50 -14.79 -22.66
CA GLY A 486 25.69 -15.63 -22.47
C GLY A 486 25.59 -17.05 -23.03
N SER A 487 24.52 -17.38 -23.77
CA SER A 487 24.36 -18.66 -24.47
C SER A 487 24.17 -18.47 -25.98
N CYS A 488 24.31 -19.54 -26.75
CA CYS A 488 24.09 -19.55 -28.21
C CYS A 488 22.61 -19.51 -28.64
N ASN A 489 21.71 -19.34 -27.66
CA ASN A 489 20.30 -19.03 -27.85
C ASN A 489 19.97 -17.58 -27.45
N ALA A 490 20.98 -16.74 -27.25
CA ALA A 490 20.79 -15.35 -26.89
C ALA A 490 20.01 -14.62 -27.98
N GLN A 491 18.91 -13.98 -27.60
CA GLN A 491 18.06 -13.22 -28.52
C GLN A 491 17.47 -12.00 -27.82
N CYS A 492 17.25 -10.94 -28.59
CA CYS A 492 16.57 -9.76 -28.09
C CYS A 492 15.06 -9.93 -28.13
N ALA A 493 14.41 -9.60 -27.03
CA ALA A 493 12.98 -9.42 -26.92
C ALA A 493 12.70 -7.94 -26.67
N PHE A 494 11.90 -7.34 -27.55
CA PHE A 494 11.50 -5.94 -27.49
C PHE A 494 10.02 -5.91 -27.11
N THR A 495 9.71 -5.58 -25.86
CA THR A 495 8.32 -5.56 -25.39
C THR A 495 7.77 -4.14 -25.54
N PRO A 496 6.70 -3.91 -26.31
CA PRO A 496 6.16 -2.57 -26.52
C PRO A 496 5.63 -1.96 -25.21
N ILE A 497 6.03 -0.73 -24.91
CA ILE A 497 5.40 0.09 -23.90
C ILE A 497 4.09 0.60 -24.50
N THR A 498 2.96 0.15 -23.94
CA THR A 498 1.61 0.45 -24.45
C THR A 498 0.76 1.27 -23.47
N GLN A 499 1.26 1.51 -22.26
CA GLN A 499 0.59 2.34 -21.26
C GLN A 499 1.20 3.74 -21.25
N CYS A 500 0.35 4.75 -21.11
CA CYS A 500 0.74 6.14 -20.95
C CYS A 500 1.43 6.31 -19.59
N ARG A 501 2.74 6.54 -19.58
CA ARG A 501 3.53 6.59 -18.34
C ARG A 501 4.59 7.69 -18.41
N ASN A 502 4.30 8.75 -17.67
CA ASN A 502 5.17 9.92 -17.58
C ASN A 502 6.65 9.61 -17.23
N ASN A 503 7.57 10.22 -17.99
CA ASN A 503 9.04 10.25 -17.87
C ASN A 503 9.73 8.91 -18.14
N ASP A 504 9.15 8.04 -18.96
CA ASP A 504 9.80 6.82 -19.45
C ASP A 504 10.43 6.98 -20.85
N GLY A 505 10.27 8.16 -21.46
CA GLY A 505 10.83 8.51 -22.76
C GLY A 505 10.02 7.97 -23.95
N CYS A 506 8.86 7.36 -23.72
CA CYS A 506 8.01 6.79 -24.76
C CYS A 506 6.69 7.57 -24.91
N CYS A 507 6.21 7.73 -26.16
CA CYS A 507 4.85 8.18 -26.43
C CYS A 507 4.06 7.09 -27.19
N PRO A 508 3.32 6.21 -26.49
CA PRO A 508 2.52 5.16 -27.12
C PRO A 508 1.31 5.69 -27.89
N THR A 509 0.85 4.95 -28.90
CA THR A 509 -0.34 5.33 -29.68
C THR A 509 -1.60 5.36 -28.79
N GLY A 510 -2.29 6.51 -28.74
CA GLY A 510 -3.45 6.74 -27.88
C GLY A 510 -3.14 7.52 -26.60
N CYS A 511 -1.86 7.74 -26.30
CA CYS A 511 -1.40 8.67 -25.28
C CYS A 511 -1.24 10.07 -25.86
N ASN A 512 -1.44 11.06 -24.99
CA ASN A 512 -1.27 12.48 -25.26
C ASN A 512 -0.45 13.09 -24.10
N ALA A 513 0.04 14.32 -24.25
CA ALA A 513 0.90 15.03 -23.31
C ALA A 513 0.30 15.21 -21.90
N ASN A 514 -1.02 15.06 -21.74
CA ASN A 514 -1.68 15.09 -20.42
C ASN A 514 -1.66 13.73 -19.71
N SER A 515 -1.67 12.64 -20.48
CA SER A 515 -1.61 11.26 -19.98
C SER A 515 -0.19 10.69 -19.95
N ASP A 516 0.70 11.23 -20.78
CA ASP A 516 2.10 10.83 -20.93
C ASP A 516 2.94 12.05 -21.32
N ASN A 517 3.77 12.57 -20.41
CA ASN A 517 4.54 13.78 -20.63
C ASN A 517 5.76 13.60 -21.56
N ASP A 518 6.01 12.40 -22.06
CA ASP A 518 6.96 12.15 -23.15
C ASP A 518 6.31 12.31 -24.54
N CYS A 519 4.97 12.45 -24.60
CA CYS A 519 4.26 12.88 -25.80
C CYS A 519 4.38 14.39 -26.03
N SER A 520 4.67 14.78 -27.27
CA SER A 520 4.61 16.19 -27.67
C SER A 520 3.16 16.65 -27.84
N ALA A 521 2.80 17.74 -27.16
CA ALA A 521 1.50 18.40 -27.34
C ALA A 521 1.24 18.69 -28.82
N SER A 522 0.06 18.28 -29.31
CA SER A 522 -0.25 18.27 -30.74
C SER A 522 -1.60 18.94 -31.00
N CYS A 523 -1.52 20.13 -31.57
CA CYS A 523 -2.69 20.95 -31.84
C CYS A 523 -3.69 20.29 -32.80
N GLY A 524 -4.97 20.23 -32.39
CA GLY A 524 -6.08 19.72 -33.19
C GLY A 524 -6.37 18.23 -32.99
N ASN A 525 -6.01 17.67 -31.83
CA ASN A 525 -6.25 16.28 -31.48
C ASN A 525 -7.49 16.09 -30.56
N GLY A 526 -8.18 17.17 -30.20
CA GLY A 526 -9.42 17.14 -29.42
C GLY A 526 -9.22 17.20 -27.91
N VAL A 527 -8.01 17.47 -27.42
CA VAL A 527 -7.68 17.65 -26.00
C VAL A 527 -6.75 18.85 -25.83
N VAL A 528 -6.86 19.60 -24.73
CA VAL A 528 -5.99 20.78 -24.49
C VAL A 528 -4.76 20.33 -23.70
N GLU A 529 -3.57 20.45 -24.28
CA GLU A 529 -2.30 19.95 -23.74
C GLU A 529 -1.31 21.09 -23.48
N PHE A 530 -0.57 21.14 -22.35
CA PHE A 530 0.38 22.25 -22.13
C PHE A 530 1.52 22.24 -23.18
N PRO A 531 1.83 23.35 -23.90
CA PRO A 531 1.52 24.77 -23.65
C PRO A 531 0.30 25.35 -24.41
N GLU A 532 -0.58 24.52 -24.96
CA GLU A 532 -1.82 24.94 -25.61
C GLU A 532 -2.77 25.63 -24.63
N LEU A 533 -3.41 26.70 -25.12
CA LEU A 533 -4.48 27.41 -24.41
C LEU A 533 -5.86 26.82 -24.75
N CYS A 534 -5.97 26.17 -25.91
CA CYS A 534 -7.18 25.61 -26.48
C CYS A 534 -6.84 24.58 -27.57
N ASP A 535 -7.78 23.75 -27.99
CA ASP A 535 -7.62 22.81 -29.12
C ASP A 535 -8.61 23.10 -30.26
N THR A 536 -8.14 22.94 -31.50
CA THR A 536 -8.92 23.30 -32.72
C THR A 536 -9.90 22.23 -33.18
N ALA A 537 -9.76 20.98 -32.71
CA ALA A 537 -10.69 19.88 -33.00
C ALA A 537 -11.83 19.77 -31.96
N ILE A 538 -11.72 20.46 -30.81
CA ILE A 538 -12.85 20.63 -29.89
C ILE A 538 -13.85 21.62 -30.50
N ALA A 539 -15.13 21.23 -30.58
CA ALA A 539 -16.16 22.03 -31.23
C ALA A 539 -16.36 23.39 -30.55
N ALA A 540 -16.44 24.46 -31.35
CA ALA A 540 -16.59 25.84 -30.87
C ALA A 540 -17.72 25.98 -29.84
N GLY A 541 -17.43 26.60 -28.70
CA GLY A 541 -18.36 26.77 -27.57
C GLY A 541 -18.29 25.69 -26.49
N GLN A 542 -17.49 24.63 -26.68
CA GLN A 542 -17.19 23.64 -25.65
C GLN A 542 -15.94 24.05 -24.85
N ASN A 543 -15.86 23.60 -23.59
CA ASN A 543 -14.73 23.90 -22.71
C ASN A 543 -13.43 23.34 -23.32
N GLY A 544 -12.45 24.21 -23.58
CA GLY A 544 -11.19 23.87 -24.24
C GLY A 544 -11.14 24.12 -25.76
N ALA A 545 -12.24 24.52 -26.41
CA ALA A 545 -12.27 24.84 -27.83
C ALA A 545 -11.55 26.15 -28.16
N CYS A 546 -10.80 26.18 -29.27
CA CYS A 546 -10.19 27.42 -29.73
C CYS A 546 -11.23 28.44 -30.24
N PRO A 547 -11.13 29.71 -29.81
CA PRO A 547 -12.03 30.75 -30.28
C PRO A 547 -11.83 30.97 -31.78
N ILE A 548 -12.90 30.81 -32.57
CA ILE A 548 -12.91 31.05 -34.03
C ILE A 548 -13.31 32.48 -34.39
N ARG A 549 -13.93 33.20 -33.45
CA ARG A 549 -14.26 34.62 -33.52
C ARG A 549 -14.18 35.17 -32.10
N CYS A 550 -13.62 36.35 -31.95
CA CYS A 550 -13.62 37.08 -30.69
C CYS A 550 -14.64 38.20 -30.83
N SER A 551 -15.72 38.09 -30.08
CA SER A 551 -16.56 39.23 -29.77
C SER A 551 -17.15 39.03 -28.38
N ASP A 552 -16.89 39.97 -27.48
CA ASP A 552 -17.50 39.97 -26.15
C ASP A 552 -18.88 40.66 -26.15
N GLY A 553 -19.31 41.17 -27.31
CA GLY A 553 -20.57 41.87 -27.49
C GLY A 553 -20.55 43.30 -26.97
N ASP A 554 -19.39 43.80 -26.49
CA ASP A 554 -19.20 45.20 -26.16
C ASP A 554 -18.73 45.95 -27.42
N SER A 555 -19.42 47.04 -27.76
CA SER A 555 -19.01 47.88 -28.91
C SER A 555 -17.82 48.76 -28.56
N CYS A 556 -17.43 48.84 -27.29
CA CYS A 556 -16.33 49.66 -26.77
C CYS A 556 -15.00 48.92 -26.56
N THR A 557 -14.88 47.73 -27.13
CA THR A 557 -13.64 46.98 -27.18
C THR A 557 -13.24 46.75 -28.63
N SER A 558 -11.93 46.91 -28.89
CA SER A 558 -11.34 46.39 -30.12
C SER A 558 -10.97 44.93 -29.86
N ASP A 559 -11.77 44.05 -30.44
CA ASP A 559 -11.69 42.61 -30.24
C ASP A 559 -10.72 42.02 -31.27
N ALA A 560 -9.59 41.50 -30.79
CA ALA A 560 -8.60 40.85 -31.63
C ALA A 560 -8.45 39.38 -31.23
N LEU A 561 -8.60 38.49 -32.21
CA LEU A 561 -8.23 37.09 -32.08
C LEU A 561 -6.74 36.96 -32.39
N LEU A 562 -5.91 36.80 -31.36
CA LEU A 562 -4.49 36.52 -31.54
C LEU A 562 -4.29 35.04 -31.81
N ASN A 563 -3.43 34.70 -32.77
CA ASN A 563 -3.09 33.33 -33.16
C ASN A 563 -4.30 32.45 -33.57
N GLY A 564 -5.35 33.05 -34.14
CA GLY A 564 -6.54 32.33 -34.61
C GLY A 564 -6.20 31.18 -35.58
N GLY A 565 -6.84 30.03 -35.38
CA GLY A 565 -6.55 28.80 -36.13
C GLY A 565 -5.36 27.98 -35.58
N THR A 566 -4.80 28.38 -34.44
CA THR A 566 -3.77 27.62 -33.71
C THR A 566 -4.22 27.32 -32.28
N CYS A 567 -3.53 26.42 -31.59
CA CYS A 567 -3.80 26.07 -30.20
C CYS A 567 -3.26 27.09 -29.17
N ALA A 568 -2.74 28.21 -29.65
CA ALA A 568 -2.44 29.42 -28.86
C ALA A 568 -3.47 30.54 -29.12
N ALA A 569 -4.61 30.21 -29.74
CA ALA A 569 -5.65 31.17 -30.04
C ALA A 569 -6.24 31.77 -28.75
N GLN A 570 -6.13 33.08 -28.62
CA GLN A 570 -6.61 33.82 -27.45
C GLN A 570 -7.29 35.11 -27.90
N CYS A 571 -8.38 35.45 -27.23
CA CYS A 571 -9.05 36.73 -27.45
C CYS A 571 -8.40 37.81 -26.59
N THR A 572 -8.11 38.95 -27.20
CA THR A 572 -7.78 40.18 -26.49
C THR A 572 -8.84 41.21 -26.78
N PHE A 573 -9.40 41.79 -25.72
CA PHE A 573 -10.42 42.83 -25.77
C PHE A 573 -9.75 44.11 -25.27
N THR A 574 -9.28 44.95 -26.19
CA THR A 574 -8.61 46.20 -25.80
C THR A 574 -9.64 47.33 -25.68
N PRO A 575 -9.78 47.99 -24.52
CA PRO A 575 -10.76 49.06 -24.36
C PRO A 575 -10.45 50.25 -25.28
N ILE A 576 -11.47 50.70 -26.02
CA ILE A 576 -11.44 51.98 -26.74
C ILE A 576 -11.61 53.09 -25.70
N THR A 577 -10.60 53.95 -25.56
CA THR A 577 -10.56 55.01 -24.52
C THR A 577 -10.50 56.42 -25.09
N GLN A 578 -10.43 56.57 -26.42
CA GLN A 578 -10.44 57.86 -27.11
C GLN A 578 -11.82 58.13 -27.70
N CYS A 579 -12.25 59.39 -27.62
CA CYS A 579 -13.51 59.84 -28.21
C CYS A 579 -13.36 59.90 -29.74
N ALA A 580 -14.06 59.04 -30.48
CA ALA A 580 -13.94 58.90 -31.93
C ALA A 580 -15.31 58.66 -32.58
N SER A 581 -15.84 59.68 -33.24
CA SER A 581 -17.17 59.61 -33.85
C SER A 581 -17.29 58.62 -35.01
N GLY A 582 -18.29 57.74 -34.96
CA GLY A 582 -18.70 56.80 -35.99
C GLY A 582 -18.18 55.36 -35.82
N ASP A 583 -17.57 55.02 -34.69
CA ASP A 583 -17.09 53.67 -34.35
C ASP A 583 -18.06 52.84 -33.49
N GLY A 584 -19.14 53.46 -33.01
CA GLY A 584 -20.21 52.81 -32.24
C GLY A 584 -19.92 52.68 -30.74
N CYS A 585 -18.81 53.24 -30.24
CA CYS A 585 -18.43 53.22 -28.84
C CYS A 585 -18.61 54.60 -28.17
N CYS A 586 -19.02 54.61 -26.89
CA CYS A 586 -18.98 55.81 -26.04
C CYS A 586 -18.10 55.57 -24.79
N PRO A 587 -16.79 55.88 -24.83
CA PRO A 587 -15.88 55.67 -23.71
C PRO A 587 -16.14 56.62 -22.52
N ALA A 588 -15.77 56.18 -21.31
CA ALA A 588 -15.88 57.03 -20.11
C ALA A 588 -15.04 58.32 -20.23
N GLY A 589 -15.70 59.47 -20.18
CA GLY A 589 -15.09 60.80 -20.36
C GLY A 589 -15.40 61.46 -21.72
N CYS A 590 -16.00 60.72 -22.65
CA CYS A 590 -16.54 61.23 -23.90
C CYS A 590 -18.01 61.62 -23.74
N ASN A 591 -18.48 62.52 -24.59
CA ASN A 591 -19.85 63.01 -24.57
C ASN A 591 -20.31 63.28 -26.02
N ALA A 592 -21.60 63.49 -26.26
CA ALA A 592 -22.19 63.62 -27.61
C ALA A 592 -21.64 64.80 -28.43
N ASN A 593 -20.94 65.75 -27.80
CA ASN A 593 -20.25 66.85 -28.50
C ASN A 593 -18.82 66.48 -28.95
N THR A 594 -18.16 65.55 -28.27
CA THR A 594 -16.80 65.09 -28.60
C THR A 594 -16.77 63.73 -29.30
N ASP A 595 -17.84 62.94 -29.15
CA ASP A 595 -18.04 61.64 -29.76
C ASP A 595 -19.51 61.45 -30.17
N LYS A 596 -19.79 61.24 -31.46
CA LYS A 596 -21.17 61.16 -31.97
C LYS A 596 -21.85 59.82 -31.69
N ASP A 597 -21.11 58.81 -31.24
CA ASP A 597 -21.69 57.53 -30.83
C ASP A 597 -22.16 57.56 -29.37
N CYS A 598 -21.71 58.57 -28.60
CA CYS A 598 -22.32 58.91 -27.32
C CYS A 598 -23.72 59.49 -27.56
N SER A 599 -24.72 58.88 -26.94
CA SER A 599 -26.05 59.46 -26.87
C SER A 599 -26.03 60.69 -25.96
N PRO A 600 -26.65 61.82 -26.35
CA PRO A 600 -26.72 63.01 -25.51
C PRO A 600 -27.37 62.64 -24.18
N THR A 601 -26.65 62.89 -23.09
CA THR A 601 -26.99 62.40 -21.76
C THR A 601 -27.30 63.55 -20.83
N CYS A 602 -28.59 63.70 -20.58
CA CYS A 602 -29.10 64.76 -19.75
C CYS A 602 -28.57 64.72 -18.31
N GLY A 603 -27.94 65.81 -17.88
CA GLY A 603 -27.46 65.98 -16.50
C GLY A 603 -25.96 65.82 -16.33
N ASN A 604 -25.20 65.77 -17.42
CA ASN A 604 -23.75 65.55 -17.40
C ASN A 604 -22.94 66.85 -17.28
N GLY A 605 -23.60 68.01 -17.20
CA GLY A 605 -22.95 69.31 -17.00
C GLY A 605 -22.48 69.98 -18.29
N VAL A 606 -22.87 69.47 -19.46
CA VAL A 606 -22.52 70.02 -20.77
C VAL A 606 -23.78 70.05 -21.65
N LEU A 607 -24.03 71.14 -22.38
CA LEU A 607 -25.18 71.23 -23.30
C LEU A 607 -24.85 70.53 -24.63
N GLU A 608 -25.59 69.48 -24.99
CA GLU A 608 -25.29 68.64 -26.16
C GLU A 608 -26.29 68.82 -27.31
N SER A 609 -25.89 68.50 -28.54
CA SER A 609 -26.75 68.68 -29.74
C SER A 609 -27.93 67.70 -29.75
N GLY A 610 -29.06 68.13 -29.19
CA GLY A 610 -30.26 67.33 -28.95
C GLY A 610 -30.99 67.75 -27.67
N GLU A 611 -30.30 68.50 -26.81
CA GLU A 611 -30.79 69.04 -25.54
C GLU A 611 -31.14 70.53 -25.68
N ARG A 612 -32.27 70.94 -25.08
CA ARG A 612 -32.67 72.36 -24.95
C ARG A 612 -31.95 73.04 -23.79
N CYS A 613 -31.59 72.27 -22.77
CA CYS A 613 -30.88 72.64 -21.55
C CYS A 613 -30.28 71.36 -20.91
N ASP A 614 -29.31 71.46 -20.00
CA ASP A 614 -28.73 70.33 -19.24
C ASP A 614 -29.00 70.49 -17.72
N THR A 615 -29.37 69.41 -17.02
CA THR A 615 -29.73 69.43 -15.59
C THR A 615 -28.52 69.39 -14.63
N GLY A 616 -27.32 69.09 -15.13
CA GLY A 616 -26.06 69.05 -14.40
C GLY A 616 -25.32 70.39 -14.43
N ILE A 617 -25.65 71.28 -15.37
CA ILE A 617 -25.25 72.68 -15.33
C ILE A 617 -26.04 73.37 -14.20
N ALA A 618 -25.34 74.03 -13.28
CA ALA A 618 -25.94 74.67 -12.12
C ALA A 618 -27.03 75.69 -12.52
N ALA A 619 -28.20 75.61 -11.87
CA ALA A 619 -29.37 76.43 -12.17
C ALA A 619 -29.02 77.93 -12.24
N GLY A 620 -29.43 78.58 -13.34
CA GLY A 620 -29.15 80.00 -13.61
C GLY A 620 -27.94 80.27 -14.51
N GLN A 621 -27.14 79.26 -14.85
CA GLN A 621 -26.05 79.37 -15.83
C GLN A 621 -26.54 79.12 -17.26
N LYS A 622 -25.85 79.70 -18.26
CA LYS A 622 -26.25 79.58 -19.68
C LYS A 622 -26.16 78.11 -20.13
N GLY A 623 -27.32 77.52 -20.41
CA GLY A 623 -27.46 76.10 -20.77
C GLY A 623 -28.10 75.22 -19.69
N ALA A 624 -28.37 75.72 -18.47
CA ALA A 624 -29.01 74.96 -17.38
C ALA A 624 -30.52 74.78 -17.56
N CYS A 625 -31.06 73.65 -17.12
CA CYS A 625 -32.50 73.39 -17.16
C CYS A 625 -33.30 74.07 -16.03
N PRO A 626 -34.51 74.58 -16.32
CA PRO A 626 -35.42 75.03 -15.28
C PRO A 626 -35.90 73.83 -14.44
N THR A 627 -35.55 73.83 -13.15
CA THR A 627 -35.86 72.75 -12.18
C THR A 627 -37.17 72.95 -11.44
N ALA A 628 -37.76 74.14 -11.54
CA ALA A 628 -39.12 74.43 -11.14
C ALA A 628 -39.70 75.47 -12.09
N CYS A 629 -40.94 75.26 -12.50
CA CYS A 629 -41.81 76.34 -12.94
C CYS A 629 -42.83 76.45 -11.84
N ASN A 630 -42.55 77.37 -10.95
CA ASN A 630 -43.44 77.75 -9.90
C ASN A 630 -43.36 79.27 -9.93
N ASP A 631 -44.42 79.90 -10.40
CA ASP A 631 -44.55 81.34 -10.28
C ASP A 631 -44.87 81.76 -8.82
N GLY A 632 -45.20 80.77 -7.99
CA GLY A 632 -45.32 80.86 -6.54
C GLY A 632 -46.72 80.54 -6.01
N ASP A 633 -47.69 80.18 -6.86
CA ASP A 633 -49.10 80.17 -6.49
C ASP A 633 -49.73 78.74 -6.56
N PRO A 634 -50.13 78.08 -5.45
CA PRO A 634 -50.85 76.79 -5.49
C PRO A 634 -52.33 76.94 -5.86
N CYS A 635 -52.79 78.18 -5.93
CA CYS A 635 -53.98 78.54 -6.65
C CYS A 635 -53.64 78.76 -8.12
N THR A 636 -52.43 78.57 -8.63
CA THR A 636 -52.16 78.33 -10.04
C THR A 636 -51.70 76.90 -10.29
N THR A 637 -52.28 76.31 -11.31
CA THR A 637 -51.74 75.16 -12.01
C THR A 637 -50.53 75.62 -12.81
N ASP A 638 -49.40 75.58 -12.14
CA ASP A 638 -48.10 75.85 -12.71
C ASP A 638 -47.52 74.59 -13.32
N THR A 639 -47.36 74.63 -14.63
CA THR A 639 -46.94 73.48 -15.42
C THR A 639 -45.52 73.71 -15.95
N LEU A 640 -44.56 73.13 -15.25
CA LEU A 640 -43.23 72.84 -15.79
C LEU A 640 -43.37 71.71 -16.83
N LEU A 641 -43.39 72.10 -18.11
CA LEU A 641 -43.42 71.16 -19.21
C LEU A 641 -42.03 70.55 -19.39
N ASN A 642 -41.96 69.22 -19.30
CA ASN A 642 -40.75 68.41 -19.41
C ASN A 642 -39.67 68.66 -18.32
N GLY A 643 -40.09 69.04 -17.10
CA GLY A 643 -39.20 69.27 -15.95
C GLY A 643 -38.32 68.10 -15.57
N GLY A 644 -37.09 68.38 -15.14
CA GLY A 644 -36.09 67.36 -14.82
C GLY A 644 -35.53 66.63 -16.04
N THR A 645 -35.96 67.01 -17.26
CA THR A 645 -35.40 66.52 -18.52
C THR A 645 -34.73 67.66 -19.27
N CYS A 646 -33.92 67.32 -20.25
CA CYS A 646 -33.18 68.26 -21.07
C CYS A 646 -34.02 68.97 -22.13
N SER A 647 -35.35 68.95 -21.96
CA SER A 647 -36.33 69.68 -22.78
C SER A 647 -37.24 70.60 -21.94
N ALA A 648 -36.91 70.81 -20.66
CA ALA A 648 -37.69 71.54 -19.67
C ALA A 648 -38.02 73.01 -20.06
N SER A 649 -39.28 73.43 -19.84
CA SER A 649 -39.84 74.78 -20.11
C SER A 649 -41.10 75.10 -19.27
N CYS A 650 -41.50 76.36 -19.07
CA CYS A 650 -42.57 76.77 -18.12
C CYS A 650 -43.91 77.26 -18.73
N SER A 651 -45.04 77.02 -18.04
CA SER A 651 -46.43 77.50 -18.33
C SER A 651 -47.29 77.61 -17.03
N PHE A 652 -48.26 78.56 -16.86
CA PHE A 652 -48.94 78.87 -15.55
C PHE A 652 -50.47 79.26 -15.65
N THR A 653 -51.41 78.85 -14.75
CA THR A 653 -52.91 79.12 -14.82
C THR A 653 -53.75 78.96 -13.49
N GLN A 654 -54.73 79.83 -13.07
CA GLN A 654 -55.32 79.92 -11.66
C GLN A 654 -56.63 79.11 -11.24
N THR A 655 -56.88 78.82 -9.93
CA THR A 655 -57.86 77.92 -9.20
C THR A 655 -58.25 78.48 -7.78
N THR A 656 -59.52 78.52 -7.33
CA THR A 656 -59.93 79.32 -6.12
C THR A 656 -61.03 78.77 -5.16
N GLN A 657 -61.28 77.46 -5.04
CA GLN A 657 -62.35 76.94 -4.14
C GLN A 657 -61.86 75.76 -3.27
N CYS A 658 -62.32 75.65 -2.00
CA CYS A 658 -62.09 74.43 -1.20
C CYS A 658 -63.18 73.42 -1.53
N ALA A 659 -62.80 72.25 -2.02
CA ALA A 659 -63.71 71.16 -2.27
C ALA A 659 -63.08 69.84 -1.85
N ASP A 660 -63.81 69.14 -0.99
CA ASP A 660 -63.58 67.73 -0.71
C ASP A 660 -63.36 66.95 -2.02
N ASN A 661 -62.24 66.26 -2.17
CA ASN A 661 -61.86 65.49 -3.34
C ASN A 661 -61.36 66.27 -4.60
N ASP A 662 -60.76 67.47 -4.47
CA ASP A 662 -60.14 68.21 -5.61
C ASP A 662 -58.59 68.46 -5.61
N LYS A 663 -57.84 67.96 -4.61
CA LYS A 663 -56.38 68.08 -4.39
C LYS A 663 -55.84 69.50 -4.29
N CYS A 664 -56.69 70.51 -4.36
CA CYS A 664 -56.34 71.85 -3.97
C CYS A 664 -56.67 71.96 -2.49
N CYS A 665 -55.72 72.38 -1.67
CA CYS A 665 -56.02 72.80 -0.31
C CYS A 665 -55.80 74.31 -0.25
N PRO A 666 -56.76 75.13 -0.73
CA PRO A 666 -56.67 76.57 -0.57
C PRO A 666 -56.61 76.92 0.92
N SER A 667 -56.03 78.06 1.25
CA SER A 667 -55.79 78.41 2.65
C SER A 667 -57.10 78.40 3.47
N GLY A 668 -57.21 77.45 4.41
CA GLY A 668 -58.36 77.32 5.32
C GLY A 668 -58.85 75.88 5.60
N CYS A 669 -58.32 74.86 4.93
CA CYS A 669 -58.93 73.52 4.82
C CYS A 669 -58.02 72.38 5.40
N ASN A 670 -58.55 71.30 5.99
CA ASN A 670 -57.82 70.20 6.69
C ASN A 670 -58.55 68.83 6.65
N LEU A 671 -58.00 67.69 7.15
CA LEU A 671 -58.62 66.33 7.09
C LEU A 671 -60.03 66.18 7.71
N THR A 672 -60.56 67.24 8.33
CA THR A 672 -61.93 67.34 8.84
C THR A 672 -62.80 68.39 8.13
N THR A 673 -62.25 69.22 7.25
CA THR A 673 -62.94 70.25 6.45
C THR A 673 -62.66 70.22 4.94
N ASP A 674 -61.70 69.41 4.51
CA ASP A 674 -61.37 69.04 3.13
C ASP A 674 -60.71 67.65 3.16
N ASN A 675 -61.45 66.63 2.75
CA ASN A 675 -61.06 65.23 2.81
C ASN A 675 -59.97 64.83 1.81
N ASP A 676 -59.57 65.75 0.93
CA ASP A 676 -58.43 65.60 0.03
C ASP A 676 -57.11 66.09 0.61
N CYS A 677 -57.18 66.71 1.79
CA CYS A 677 -56.08 66.59 2.71
C CYS A 677 -55.98 65.11 3.09
N SER A 678 -54.98 64.38 2.57
CA SER A 678 -54.86 62.92 2.77
C SER A 678 -53.74 62.51 3.72
N ASN A 679 -53.12 63.47 4.41
CA ASN A 679 -51.88 63.21 5.12
C ASN A 679 -52.14 62.80 6.57
N CYS A 680 -51.96 61.51 6.82
CA CYS A 680 -51.46 61.07 8.12
C CYS A 680 -50.10 61.76 8.40
N PRO A 681 -49.76 62.06 9.65
CA PRO A 681 -48.45 62.62 10.00
C PRO A 681 -47.29 61.73 9.51
N ALA A 682 -46.14 62.32 9.24
CA ALA A 682 -44.97 61.63 8.68
C ALA A 682 -44.57 60.35 9.47
N LEU A 683 -44.08 59.33 8.75
CA LEU A 683 -43.68 57.97 9.21
C LEU A 683 -44.84 56.99 9.53
N THR A 684 -46.07 57.34 9.12
CA THR A 684 -47.23 56.46 9.18
C THR A 684 -47.88 56.29 7.81
N HIS A 685 -48.60 55.19 7.60
CA HIS A 685 -49.34 54.86 6.39
C HIS A 685 -50.70 54.28 6.77
N LEU A 686 -51.66 54.39 5.87
CA LEU A 686 -53.05 54.07 6.13
C LEU A 686 -53.30 52.57 5.95
N CYS A 687 -53.63 51.85 7.03
CA CYS A 687 -54.07 50.45 7.00
C CYS A 687 -55.47 50.35 7.60
N ASN A 688 -56.44 49.86 6.82
CA ASN A 688 -57.85 49.77 7.22
C ASN A 688 -58.43 51.07 7.82
N GLY A 689 -58.07 52.23 7.25
CA GLY A 689 -58.60 53.53 7.65
C GLY A 689 -57.97 54.14 8.92
N GLN A 690 -56.91 53.54 9.45
CA GLN A 690 -56.12 54.12 10.55
C GLN A 690 -54.65 54.24 10.16
N CYS A 691 -54.00 55.33 10.56
CA CYS A 691 -52.58 55.55 10.30
C CYS A 691 -51.74 54.65 11.23
N VAL A 692 -50.97 53.71 10.68
CA VAL A 692 -50.06 52.80 11.40
C VAL A 692 -48.60 53.02 10.97
N SER A 693 -47.62 52.63 11.80
CA SER A 693 -46.20 52.95 11.54
C SER A 693 -45.58 52.10 10.43
N ASN A 694 -44.75 52.73 9.59
CA ASN A 694 -44.11 52.11 8.41
C ASN A 694 -42.83 51.35 8.77
N CYS A 695 -42.35 51.50 10.02
CA CYS A 695 -41.08 50.98 10.51
C CYS A 695 -41.25 49.77 11.45
N SER A 696 -42.48 49.32 11.69
CA SER A 696 -42.77 48.22 12.62
C SER A 696 -42.67 46.87 11.92
N THR A 697 -42.13 45.85 12.58
CA THR A 697 -42.12 44.45 12.07
C THR A 697 -43.53 43.86 11.92
N ALA A 698 -44.55 44.49 12.52
CA ALA A 698 -45.96 44.16 12.32
C ALA A 698 -46.55 44.72 11.02
N THR A 699 -45.99 45.80 10.47
CA THR A 699 -46.49 46.54 9.29
C THR A 699 -45.35 47.19 8.50
N CYS A 700 -44.31 46.42 8.19
CA CYS A 700 -43.01 46.93 7.70
C CYS A 700 -43.08 47.38 6.23
N GLY A 701 -42.86 48.66 5.94
CA GLY A 701 -43.14 49.22 4.63
C GLY A 701 -44.60 49.63 4.49
N ASN A 702 -45.18 49.48 3.31
CA ASN A 702 -46.58 49.83 3.02
C ASN A 702 -47.54 48.64 3.16
N ARG A 703 -47.17 47.64 3.95
CA ARG A 703 -47.86 46.35 4.04
C ARG A 703 -48.53 46.24 5.40
N CYS A 704 -49.82 45.94 5.38
CA CYS A 704 -50.64 45.80 6.57
C CYS A 704 -50.50 44.43 7.27
N THR A 705 -49.48 43.63 6.92
CA THR A 705 -49.21 42.31 7.49
C THR A 705 -47.79 42.19 8.04
N ALA A 706 -47.66 41.43 9.13
CA ALA A 706 -46.39 41.22 9.84
C ALA A 706 -45.36 40.50 8.97
N CYS A 707 -44.08 40.67 9.29
CA CYS A 707 -43.02 39.91 8.65
C CYS A 707 -43.11 38.41 8.95
N PRO A 708 -42.72 37.54 7.99
CA PRO A 708 -42.69 36.10 8.23
C PRO A 708 -41.85 35.77 9.47
N ALA A 709 -42.26 34.77 10.26
CA ALA A 709 -41.50 34.35 11.42
C ALA A 709 -40.08 33.90 11.01
N PRO A 710 -39.02 34.26 11.77
CA PRO A 710 -37.66 33.87 11.44
C PRO A 710 -37.45 32.36 11.59
N PRO A 711 -36.59 31.73 10.76
CA PRO A 711 -36.12 30.37 11.02
C PRO A 711 -35.31 30.30 12.32
N LYS A 712 -35.13 29.09 12.86
CA LYS A 712 -34.40 28.85 14.13
C LYS A 712 -33.01 29.51 14.06
N TYR A 713 -32.67 30.32 15.08
CA TYR A 713 -31.40 31.07 15.22
C TYR A 713 -31.21 32.30 14.31
N ALA A 714 -32.29 32.92 13.83
CA ALA A 714 -32.28 34.18 13.10
C ALA A 714 -33.26 35.22 13.71
N THR A 715 -33.07 36.50 13.40
CA THR A 715 -34.01 37.60 13.69
C THR A 715 -34.49 38.25 12.40
N THR A 716 -35.78 38.57 12.33
CA THR A 716 -36.39 39.33 11.23
C THR A 716 -36.59 40.78 11.64
N TYR A 717 -36.19 41.73 10.79
CA TYR A 717 -36.30 43.16 11.06
C TYR A 717 -36.67 43.96 9.81
N CYS A 718 -37.13 45.19 10.00
CA CYS A 718 -37.50 46.11 8.92
C CYS A 718 -36.28 46.97 8.57
N ALA A 719 -35.57 46.65 7.49
CA ALA A 719 -34.22 47.19 7.24
C ALA A 719 -34.18 48.69 6.90
N SER A 720 -35.29 49.24 6.38
CA SER A 720 -35.37 50.66 5.98
C SER A 720 -36.81 51.18 5.92
N CYS A 721 -37.69 50.69 6.80
CA CYS A 721 -39.12 51.03 6.82
C CYS A 721 -39.84 50.82 5.47
N SER A 722 -39.32 49.94 4.62
CA SER A 722 -39.82 49.68 3.26
C SER A 722 -39.79 48.21 2.85
N SER A 723 -38.95 47.38 3.48
CA SER A 723 -38.83 45.95 3.20
C SER A 723 -38.35 45.15 4.42
N CYS A 724 -38.67 43.85 4.44
CA CYS A 724 -38.32 42.98 5.55
C CYS A 724 -37.10 42.10 5.24
N ALA A 725 -36.19 41.97 6.21
CA ALA A 725 -34.90 41.28 6.08
C ALA A 725 -34.66 40.30 7.24
N ILE A 726 -33.74 39.34 7.04
CA ILE A 726 -33.34 38.33 8.04
C ILE A 726 -31.86 38.53 8.37
N GLN A 727 -31.52 38.54 9.66
CA GLN A 727 -30.16 38.57 10.17
C GLN A 727 -29.93 37.34 11.05
N CYS A 728 -28.88 36.55 10.77
CA CYS A 728 -28.50 35.44 11.66
C CYS A 728 -27.98 35.98 13.00
N ASN A 729 -28.28 35.28 14.10
CA ASN A 729 -27.73 35.61 15.41
C ASN A 729 -26.19 35.46 15.40
N ALA A 730 -25.49 36.25 16.22
CA ALA A 730 -24.02 36.29 16.28
C ALA A 730 -23.37 34.87 16.34
N GLY A 731 -22.35 34.65 15.50
CA GLY A 731 -21.64 33.36 15.36
C GLY A 731 -22.24 32.38 14.35
N ARG A 732 -23.22 32.81 13.53
CA ARG A 732 -23.89 31.97 12.52
C ARG A 732 -24.05 32.71 11.20
N GLU A 733 -23.93 32.01 10.08
CA GLU A 733 -24.10 32.56 8.72
C GLU A 733 -25.22 31.85 7.94
N LEU A 734 -25.81 32.55 6.96
CA LEU A 734 -26.89 32.08 6.09
C LEU A 734 -26.35 31.09 5.06
N CYS A 735 -26.80 29.83 5.11
CA CYS A 735 -26.33 28.78 4.21
C CYS A 735 -27.08 28.81 2.86
N PRO A 736 -26.42 29.06 1.70
CA PRO A 736 -27.10 29.13 0.41
C PRO A 736 -27.62 27.78 -0.10
N LEU A 737 -27.05 26.67 0.38
CA LEU A 737 -27.32 25.32 -0.14
C LEU A 737 -28.47 24.59 0.60
N LEU A 738 -29.03 25.15 1.67
CA LEU A 738 -30.14 24.58 2.44
C LEU A 738 -31.16 25.67 2.85
N LYS A 739 -32.07 26.03 1.94
CA LYS A 739 -33.30 26.84 2.14
C LYS A 739 -33.31 27.83 3.33
N GLY A 740 -32.28 28.66 3.50
CA GLY A 740 -32.31 29.82 4.41
C GLY A 740 -32.20 29.52 5.92
N GLU A 741 -31.57 28.42 6.34
CA GLU A 741 -31.27 28.18 7.77
C GLU A 741 -29.93 28.80 8.23
N CYS A 742 -29.88 29.32 9.47
CA CYS A 742 -28.67 29.87 10.10
C CYS A 742 -27.95 28.80 10.97
N ARG A 743 -26.71 28.42 10.61
CA ARG A 743 -25.90 27.42 11.35
C ARG A 743 -24.57 27.99 11.86
N LEU A 744 -23.96 27.29 12.83
CA LEU A 744 -22.67 27.65 13.46
C LEU A 744 -21.57 27.74 12.39
N ALA A 745 -20.88 28.87 12.30
CA ALA A 745 -19.76 29.05 11.39
C ALA A 745 -18.60 28.14 11.78
N VAL A 746 -17.93 27.55 10.79
CA VAL A 746 -16.65 26.84 10.94
C VAL A 746 -15.65 27.83 11.55
N GLY A 747 -15.32 27.67 12.84
CA GLY A 747 -14.37 28.45 13.65
C GLY A 747 -14.45 29.98 13.50
N THR A 748 -14.82 30.74 14.54
CA THR A 748 -15.06 32.20 14.47
C THR A 748 -13.82 33.09 14.21
N GLY A 749 -12.76 32.62 13.55
CA GLY A 749 -11.63 33.44 13.09
C GLY A 749 -11.08 34.38 14.16
N LYS A 750 -10.94 33.90 15.41
CA LYS A 750 -10.67 34.74 16.59
C LYS A 750 -9.42 35.63 16.45
N ASP A 751 -8.56 35.33 15.47
CA ASP A 751 -7.30 36.03 15.22
C ASP A 751 -7.26 36.79 13.88
N GLY A 752 -8.35 36.85 13.12
CA GLY A 752 -8.45 37.62 11.87
C GLY A 752 -7.48 37.17 10.77
N LEU A 753 -6.87 38.14 10.05
CA LEU A 753 -5.87 37.90 9.00
C LEU A 753 -4.48 37.75 9.63
N PHE A 754 -3.81 36.62 9.37
CA PHE A 754 -2.39 36.46 9.68
C PHE A 754 -1.55 36.71 8.43
N ASP A 755 -1.08 37.93 8.24
CA ASP A 755 -0.16 38.31 7.15
C ASP A 755 1.17 38.78 7.74
N THR A 756 2.24 38.02 7.52
CA THR A 756 3.56 38.33 8.08
C THR A 756 4.11 39.69 7.64
N GLY A 757 3.68 40.22 6.49
CA GLY A 757 4.10 41.54 6.02
C GLY A 757 3.36 42.72 6.63
N GLN A 758 2.31 42.49 7.43
CA GLN A 758 1.70 43.55 8.24
C GLN A 758 2.54 43.90 9.47
N PHE A 759 3.59 43.11 9.75
CA PHE A 759 4.51 43.32 10.86
C PHE A 759 5.89 43.76 10.32
N PRO A 760 6.22 45.07 10.30
CA PRO A 760 7.52 45.56 9.82
C PRO A 760 8.67 45.14 10.74
N SER A 761 9.88 44.97 10.20
CA SER A 761 11.06 44.39 10.87
C SER A 761 11.66 45.21 12.03
N SER A 762 11.11 46.38 12.35
CA SER A 762 11.60 47.30 13.38
C SER A 762 10.63 47.41 14.57
N GLY A 763 10.67 46.43 15.47
CA GLY A 763 10.44 46.56 16.93
C GLY A 763 9.16 47.19 17.51
N ALA A 764 8.18 47.65 16.74
CA ALA A 764 7.08 48.46 17.29
C ALA A 764 5.68 47.80 17.32
N ASN A 765 5.47 46.66 16.65
CA ASN A 765 4.12 46.12 16.41
C ASN A 765 3.85 44.73 17.01
N ASP A 766 4.72 44.19 17.87
CA ASP A 766 4.50 42.86 18.50
C ASP A 766 3.24 42.83 19.39
N ALA A 767 2.75 43.99 19.84
CA ALA A 767 1.50 44.11 20.59
C ALA A 767 0.23 43.72 19.78
N ASN A 768 0.33 43.65 18.45
CA ASN A 768 -0.77 43.27 17.55
C ASN A 768 -0.65 41.84 17.02
N LEU A 769 0.38 41.08 17.43
CA LEU A 769 0.43 39.66 17.11
C LEU A 769 -0.68 38.91 17.87
N PRO A 770 -1.33 37.92 17.24
CA PRO A 770 -2.27 37.04 17.93
C PRO A 770 -1.61 36.41 19.16
N ALA A 771 -2.38 36.25 20.24
CA ALA A 771 -1.86 35.66 21.47
C ALA A 771 -1.23 34.29 21.20
N GLY A 772 -0.06 34.03 21.80
CA GLY A 772 0.71 32.81 21.55
C GLY A 772 1.59 32.85 20.30
N ILE A 773 1.62 33.95 19.53
CA ILE A 773 2.57 34.15 18.43
C ILE A 773 3.57 35.24 18.81
N THR A 774 4.85 34.92 18.72
CA THR A 774 5.94 35.88 18.90
C THR A 774 6.74 36.01 17.61
N ARG A 775 7.57 37.05 17.53
CA ARG A 775 8.41 37.26 16.36
C ARG A 775 9.81 37.68 16.78
N VAL A 776 10.79 37.14 16.08
CA VAL A 776 12.18 37.61 16.12
C VAL A 776 12.65 37.77 14.68
N GLU A 777 12.92 39.00 14.27
CA GLU A 777 13.28 39.36 12.89
C GLU A 777 12.24 38.88 11.85
N ARG A 778 12.60 37.94 10.98
CA ARG A 778 11.71 37.33 9.97
C ARG A 778 11.19 35.95 10.39
N VAL A 779 11.33 35.59 11.67
CA VAL A 779 10.86 34.32 12.23
C VAL A 779 9.67 34.55 13.14
N PHE A 780 8.51 34.02 12.77
CA PHE A 780 7.28 34.00 13.55
C PHE A 780 7.20 32.67 14.28
N THR A 781 7.06 32.69 15.60
CA THR A 781 7.03 31.47 16.43
C THR A 781 5.67 31.32 17.08
N VAL A 782 4.96 30.24 16.74
CA VAL A 782 3.70 29.86 17.34
C VAL A 782 3.97 28.98 18.55
N ASN A 783 3.50 29.40 19.71
CA ASN A 783 3.55 28.60 20.93
C ASN A 783 2.36 27.63 20.95
N THR A 784 2.61 26.34 20.69
CA THR A 784 1.55 25.33 20.74
C THR A 784 1.23 24.87 22.16
N ALA A 785 2.07 25.23 23.14
CA ALA A 785 1.80 25.00 24.56
C ALA A 785 0.92 26.09 25.19
N ASP A 786 0.45 27.09 24.43
CA ASP A 786 -0.56 28.04 24.89
C ASP A 786 -1.79 27.29 25.41
N ALA A 787 -2.10 27.42 26.70
CA ALA A 787 -3.16 26.65 27.35
C ALA A 787 -4.57 26.97 26.82
N ALA A 788 -4.78 28.17 26.28
CA ALA A 788 -6.06 28.60 25.72
C ALA A 788 -6.28 28.06 24.30
N ARG A 789 -5.19 27.86 23.54
CA ARG A 789 -5.25 27.46 22.12
C ARG A 789 -4.88 26.00 21.87
N LYS A 790 -4.08 25.39 22.75
CA LYS A 790 -3.60 23.99 22.67
C LYS A 790 -3.12 23.60 21.27
N GLY A 791 -2.35 24.50 20.64
CA GLY A 791 -1.83 24.32 19.27
C GLY A 791 -2.81 24.60 18.14
N THR A 792 -4.09 24.89 18.41
CA THR A 792 -5.10 25.21 17.39
C THR A 792 -5.33 26.71 17.23
N TYR A 793 -5.09 27.22 16.03
CA TYR A 793 -5.22 28.63 15.67
C TYR A 793 -6.27 28.80 14.56
N ASN A 794 -7.14 29.81 14.71
CA ASN A 794 -8.25 30.06 13.79
C ASN A 794 -8.08 31.41 13.11
N PHE A 795 -7.80 31.40 11.81
CA PHE A 795 -7.58 32.59 10.98
C PHE A 795 -8.64 32.72 9.89
N THR A 796 -8.94 33.95 9.50
CA THR A 796 -9.72 34.24 8.31
C THR A 796 -8.91 33.94 7.04
N GLU A 797 -7.63 34.32 7.04
CA GLU A 797 -6.69 34.11 5.94
C GLU A 797 -5.26 34.06 6.51
N VAL A 798 -4.39 33.28 5.87
CA VAL A 798 -2.99 33.09 6.28
C VAL A 798 -2.08 33.45 5.11
N ILE A 799 -1.15 34.37 5.30
CA ILE A 799 -0.15 34.80 4.32
C ILE A 799 1.22 34.80 5.01
N VAL A 800 2.07 33.85 4.64
CA VAL A 800 3.49 33.83 5.05
C VAL A 800 4.28 34.41 3.89
N ARG A 801 4.82 35.62 4.01
CA ARG A 801 5.49 36.32 2.92
C ARG A 801 6.89 35.78 2.63
N SER A 802 7.38 36.04 1.42
CA SER A 802 8.72 35.64 1.00
C SER A 802 9.81 36.20 1.92
N GLY A 803 10.73 35.33 2.34
CA GLY A 803 11.79 35.64 3.28
C GLY A 803 11.41 35.49 4.76
N ASP A 804 10.13 35.30 5.08
CA ASP A 804 9.67 34.99 6.44
C ASP A 804 9.65 33.47 6.69
N THR A 805 9.73 33.09 7.96
CA THR A 805 9.61 31.70 8.41
C THR A 805 8.62 31.60 9.56
N LEU A 806 7.57 30.81 9.38
CA LEU A 806 6.67 30.40 10.44
C LEU A 806 7.23 29.15 11.12
N THR A 807 7.45 29.20 12.42
CA THR A 807 7.89 28.07 13.24
C THR A 807 6.89 27.83 14.35
N ALA A 808 6.90 26.65 14.94
CA ALA A 808 6.13 26.40 16.15
C ALA A 808 6.86 25.45 17.09
N GLY A 809 6.63 25.65 18.39
CA GLY A 809 7.21 24.85 19.45
C GLY A 809 6.21 24.61 20.57
N GLY A 810 6.32 23.46 21.23
CA GLY A 810 5.42 23.04 22.30
C GLY A 810 4.99 21.58 22.14
N ALA A 811 4.32 21.04 23.15
CA ALA A 811 3.95 19.62 23.20
C ALA A 811 2.72 19.26 22.35
N ALA A 812 1.99 20.26 21.83
CA ALA A 812 0.81 20.03 21.00
C ALA A 812 1.14 20.22 19.50
N PRO A 813 0.48 19.45 18.59
CA PRO A 813 0.52 19.70 17.15
C PRO A 813 0.09 21.13 16.80
N LEU A 814 0.65 21.69 15.73
CA LEU A 814 0.15 22.93 15.17
C LEU A 814 -1.04 22.63 14.25
N VAL A 815 -2.21 23.13 14.61
CA VAL A 815 -3.42 23.08 13.80
C VAL A 815 -3.81 24.49 13.38
N LEU A 816 -3.84 24.73 12.06
CA LEU A 816 -4.24 25.98 11.45
C LEU A 816 -5.59 25.79 10.75
N LEU A 817 -6.62 26.43 11.27
CA LEU A 817 -7.96 26.45 10.69
C LEU A 817 -8.16 27.79 9.97
N VAL A 818 -8.19 27.77 8.65
CA VAL A 818 -8.20 28.96 7.78
C VAL A 818 -9.53 29.03 7.03
N GLN A 819 -10.28 30.12 7.19
CA GLN A 819 -11.63 30.24 6.61
C GLN A 819 -11.61 30.47 5.09
N LYS A 820 -10.73 31.36 4.61
CA LYS A 820 -10.57 31.73 3.20
C LYS A 820 -9.33 31.05 2.62
N ASN A 821 -8.40 31.83 2.07
CA ASN A 821 -7.21 31.31 1.42
C ASN A 821 -6.04 31.22 2.39
N ALA A 822 -5.07 30.38 2.05
CA ALA A 822 -3.77 30.35 2.68
C ALA A 822 -2.70 30.45 1.57
N THR A 823 -1.76 31.38 1.72
CA THR A 823 -0.68 31.62 0.76
C THR A 823 0.67 31.56 1.47
N LEU A 824 1.46 30.54 1.17
CA LEU A 824 2.80 30.33 1.70
C LEU A 824 3.82 30.75 0.64
N GLN A 825 4.39 31.94 0.83
CA GLN A 825 5.54 32.49 0.11
C GLN A 825 6.84 32.41 0.91
N GLY A 826 6.75 32.26 2.23
CA GLY A 826 7.84 31.98 3.15
C GLY A 826 7.72 30.58 3.75
N ASN A 827 8.77 30.16 4.45
CA ASN A 827 8.89 28.78 4.95
C ASN A 827 7.98 28.52 6.14
N VAL A 828 7.55 27.27 6.30
CA VAL A 828 6.94 26.78 7.54
C VAL A 828 7.85 25.67 8.08
N ALA A 829 8.47 25.87 9.24
CA ALA A 829 9.48 24.96 9.78
C ALA A 829 9.10 24.51 11.20
N LEU A 830 8.62 23.27 11.30
CA LEU A 830 8.31 22.57 12.54
C LEU A 830 9.39 21.53 12.88
N ASP A 831 10.61 21.73 12.40
CA ASP A 831 11.69 20.77 12.56
C ASP A 831 12.06 20.57 14.05
N GLY A 832 12.31 19.32 14.43
CA GLY A 832 12.97 18.97 15.67
C GLY A 832 14.37 19.57 15.72
N LYS A 833 14.79 20.05 16.90
CA LYS A 833 16.13 20.60 17.10
C LYS A 833 17.15 19.48 17.25
N ALA A 834 18.38 19.77 16.83
CA ALA A 834 19.48 18.83 17.02
C ALA A 834 19.77 18.63 18.53
N GLY A 835 20.20 17.42 18.89
CA GLY A 835 20.74 17.14 20.21
C GLY A 835 22.05 17.89 20.45
N VAL A 836 22.33 18.24 21.70
CA VAL A 836 23.58 18.92 22.04
C VAL A 836 24.75 17.94 21.89
N THR A 837 25.81 18.42 21.25
CA THR A 837 27.11 17.74 21.24
C THR A 837 27.93 18.32 22.39
N SER A 838 28.20 17.53 23.43
CA SER A 838 29.08 17.98 24.51
C SER A 838 30.12 16.93 24.91
N LYS A 839 31.33 17.41 25.18
CA LYS A 839 32.37 16.64 25.88
C LYS A 839 31.99 16.37 27.35
N ALA A 840 31.04 17.13 27.89
CA ALA A 840 30.46 16.89 29.20
C ALA A 840 29.44 15.74 29.15
N LEU A 841 29.37 14.97 30.24
CA LEU A 841 28.33 13.97 30.48
C LEU A 841 26.97 14.66 30.62
N GLY A 842 25.88 13.99 30.21
CA GLY A 842 24.53 14.54 30.34
C GLY A 842 24.12 15.53 29.26
N ALA A 843 24.64 15.41 28.03
CA ALA A 843 24.29 16.29 26.91
C ALA A 843 22.75 16.39 26.74
N PRO A 844 22.15 17.59 26.77
CA PRO A 844 20.72 17.73 26.56
C PRO A 844 20.28 17.17 25.20
N GLY A 845 19.17 16.45 25.18
CA GLY A 845 18.50 16.08 23.95
C GLY A 845 17.92 17.30 23.24
N GLY A 846 17.73 17.18 21.93
CA GLY A 846 17.14 18.24 21.11
C GLY A 846 15.67 18.41 21.44
N ALA A 847 15.19 19.65 21.51
CA ALA A 847 13.76 19.93 21.65
C ALA A 847 12.99 19.38 20.44
N GLY A 848 11.83 18.76 20.66
CA GLY A 848 10.93 18.38 19.58
C GLY A 848 10.36 19.62 18.87
N GLY A 849 9.92 19.44 17.63
CA GLY A 849 9.03 20.40 16.97
C GLY A 849 7.67 20.44 17.64
N ALA A 850 6.75 21.31 17.21
CA ALA A 850 5.40 21.38 17.76
C ALA A 850 4.68 20.02 17.72
N GLY A 851 4.38 19.42 18.88
CA GLY A 851 3.76 18.08 18.96
C GLY A 851 4.74 16.92 18.81
N GLY A 852 6.02 17.20 18.55
CA GLY A 852 7.11 16.24 18.47
C GLY A 852 7.74 15.97 19.82
N GLY A 853 8.23 14.74 20.01
CA GLY A 853 8.91 14.31 21.22
C GLY A 853 10.30 14.93 21.37
N ALA A 854 10.67 15.33 22.60
CA ALA A 854 12.04 15.76 22.89
C ALA A 854 13.02 14.57 22.79
N GLY A 855 14.21 14.83 22.28
CA GLY A 855 15.31 13.86 22.28
C GLY A 855 15.74 13.49 23.69
N GLY A 856 16.22 12.27 23.86
CA GLY A 856 16.72 11.77 25.14
C GLY A 856 18.03 12.45 25.50
N ALA A 857 18.21 12.78 26.78
CA ALA A 857 19.49 13.28 27.26
C ALA A 857 20.58 12.20 27.16
N GLY A 858 21.78 12.61 26.77
CA GLY A 858 22.98 11.79 26.84
C GLY A 858 23.26 11.33 28.27
N GLY A 859 24.06 10.28 28.40
CA GLY A 859 24.24 9.66 29.72
C GLY A 859 25.07 10.48 30.70
N ALA A 860 24.62 10.50 31.96
CA ALA A 860 25.33 11.17 33.06
C ALA A 860 26.52 10.34 33.58
N THR A 861 26.58 9.05 33.26
CA THR A 861 27.69 8.13 33.57
C THR A 861 27.92 7.15 32.41
N CYS A 862 29.00 6.35 32.47
CA CYS A 862 29.32 5.33 31.45
C CYS A 862 28.10 4.41 31.20
N CYS A 863 27.64 4.34 29.95
CA CYS A 863 26.54 3.49 29.48
C CYS A 863 25.16 3.69 30.16
N GLN A 864 24.81 4.93 30.54
CA GLN A 864 23.47 5.31 31.02
C GLN A 864 22.79 6.38 30.16
N GLY A 865 22.35 6.08 28.93
CA GLY A 865 21.56 7.02 28.10
C GLY A 865 20.08 7.02 28.48
N LYS A 866 19.39 8.16 28.38
CA LYS A 866 17.92 8.22 28.54
C LYS A 866 17.22 8.06 27.19
N SER A 867 16.09 7.36 27.18
CA SER A 867 15.20 7.31 26.02
C SER A 867 14.67 8.71 25.68
N GLY A 868 14.42 8.96 24.39
CA GLY A 868 13.66 10.13 23.95
C GLY A 868 12.20 10.05 24.40
N SER A 869 11.54 11.20 24.48
CA SER A 869 10.09 11.28 24.73
C SER A 869 9.30 11.06 23.43
N GLY A 870 8.04 10.59 23.55
CA GLY A 870 7.13 10.32 22.43
C GLY A 870 6.85 8.84 22.19
N GLY A 871 5.74 8.54 21.50
CA GLY A 871 5.37 7.17 21.14
C GLY A 871 6.42 6.51 20.24
N GLY A 872 7.03 5.40 20.69
CA GLY A 872 8.13 4.75 19.98
C GLY A 872 9.52 5.39 20.16
N GLY A 873 9.73 6.20 21.20
CA GLY A 873 11.05 6.76 21.53
C GLY A 873 12.12 5.66 21.64
N GLY A 874 13.23 5.80 20.90
CA GLY A 874 14.31 4.82 20.89
C GLY A 874 14.86 4.59 22.30
N GLY A 875 15.02 3.32 22.69
CA GLY A 875 15.51 2.95 24.01
C GLY A 875 16.91 3.52 24.27
N GLY A 876 17.08 4.24 25.38
CA GLY A 876 18.40 4.63 25.87
C GLY A 876 19.21 3.39 26.28
N ALA A 877 20.50 3.36 25.95
CA ALA A 877 21.38 2.26 26.38
C ALA A 877 21.48 2.27 27.92
N ASN A 878 20.99 1.22 28.57
CA ASN A 878 21.13 1.01 30.02
C ASN A 878 21.75 -0.37 30.27
N THR A 879 23.00 -0.40 30.72
CA THR A 879 23.63 -1.61 31.25
C THR A 879 23.95 -1.41 32.72
N LEU A 880 23.08 -1.94 33.59
CA LEU A 880 23.35 -2.13 35.02
C LEU A 880 23.97 -3.52 35.21
N THR A 881 25.23 -3.71 34.80
CA THR A 881 26.03 -4.82 35.30
C THR A 881 27.32 -4.29 35.90
N LYS A 882 27.54 -4.63 37.16
CA LYS A 882 28.48 -3.99 38.09
C LYS A 882 29.91 -4.55 37.98
N ASP A 883 30.25 -5.27 36.90
CA ASP A 883 31.56 -5.90 36.77
C ASP A 883 32.45 -5.30 35.69
N VAL A 884 33.58 -4.83 36.20
CA VAL A 884 34.59 -3.99 35.57
C VAL A 884 35.56 -4.89 34.79
N LYS A 885 35.56 -4.83 33.44
CA LYS A 885 36.78 -4.56 32.65
C LYS A 885 36.67 -4.54 31.13
N GLN A 886 35.62 -5.05 30.48
CA GLN A 886 35.49 -4.97 29.02
C GLN A 886 34.00 -4.93 28.64
N CYS A 887 33.47 -3.76 28.28
CA CYS A 887 32.09 -3.62 27.82
C CYS A 887 32.06 -2.88 26.48
N SER A 888 31.74 -3.62 25.43
CA SER A 888 31.21 -3.08 24.18
C SER A 888 29.74 -2.72 24.44
N CYS A 889 29.44 -1.45 24.76
CA CYS A 889 28.06 -1.02 24.95
C CYS A 889 27.33 -1.05 23.59
N PRO A 890 26.17 -1.74 23.47
CA PRO A 890 25.38 -1.72 22.23
C PRO A 890 24.96 -0.28 21.91
N ALA A 891 25.09 0.12 20.65
CA ALA A 891 24.54 1.40 20.19
C ALA A 891 23.03 1.42 20.46
N GLY A 892 22.52 2.48 21.11
CA GLY A 892 21.10 2.63 21.39
C GLY A 892 20.28 2.53 20.10
N CYS A 893 19.22 1.72 20.09
CA CYS A 893 18.41 1.52 18.89
C CYS A 893 17.71 2.83 18.51
N GLY A 894 17.77 3.21 17.22
CA GLY A 894 17.03 4.35 16.69
C GLY A 894 15.52 4.16 16.89
N GLY A 895 14.83 5.22 17.32
CA GLY A 895 13.37 5.20 17.44
C GLY A 895 12.75 4.91 16.08
N SER A 896 12.12 3.74 15.94
CA SER A 896 11.50 3.29 14.70
C SER A 896 10.02 3.66 14.76
N PHE A 897 9.65 4.74 14.10
CA PHE A 897 8.29 5.24 13.84
C PHE A 897 7.45 5.62 15.07
N ALA A 898 6.58 6.63 14.90
CA ALA A 898 5.61 7.05 15.90
C ALA A 898 4.61 5.91 16.15
N THR A 899 4.79 5.16 17.24
CA THR A 899 3.79 4.18 17.72
C THR A 899 2.89 4.88 18.71
N ALA A 900 1.56 4.86 18.50
CA ALA A 900 0.61 5.20 19.54
C ALA A 900 0.86 4.26 20.73
N GLY A 901 1.20 4.83 21.89
CA GLY A 901 1.53 4.06 23.08
C GLY A 901 0.32 3.32 23.64
N GLY A 902 0.29 2.00 23.47
CA GLY A 902 -0.34 1.11 24.44
C GLY A 902 0.65 0.84 25.57
N SER A 903 0.34 1.30 26.77
CA SER A 903 1.16 1.10 27.96
C SER A 903 1.05 -0.34 28.43
N THR A 904 1.92 -1.25 27.99
CA THR A 904 2.33 -2.49 28.69
C THR A 904 3.10 -3.41 27.73
N TYR A 905 4.41 -3.24 27.57
CA TYR A 905 5.29 -4.39 27.28
C TYR A 905 6.72 -4.07 27.72
N PRO A 906 7.31 -4.85 28.65
CA PRO A 906 8.73 -4.73 28.98
C PRO A 906 9.54 -5.38 27.85
N ALA A 907 10.31 -4.59 27.10
CA ALA A 907 11.21 -5.12 26.08
C ALA A 907 12.41 -5.80 26.74
N THR A 908 12.42 -7.13 26.75
CA THR A 908 13.62 -7.94 26.99
C THR A 908 14.58 -7.82 25.81
N ALA A 909 15.86 -7.63 26.12
CA ALA A 909 16.96 -7.52 25.18
C ALA A 909 17.22 -8.84 24.41
N ASN A 910 17.30 -8.81 23.08
CA ASN A 910 18.48 -9.14 22.26
C ASN A 910 18.15 -9.16 20.75
N THR A 911 19.12 -8.74 19.92
CA THR A 911 19.28 -9.02 18.47
C THR A 911 18.04 -8.87 17.56
N GLY A 912 17.84 -7.67 17.03
CA GLY A 912 17.01 -7.44 15.85
C GLY A 912 16.34 -6.07 15.86
N CYS A 913 16.99 -5.06 15.26
CA CYS A 913 16.33 -3.78 14.97
C CYS A 913 15.22 -4.03 13.94
N ARG A 914 14.03 -4.49 14.37
CA ARG A 914 12.87 -4.55 13.50
C ARG A 914 12.30 -3.14 13.37
N ALA A 915 12.17 -2.67 12.13
CA ALA A 915 11.37 -1.51 11.80
C ALA A 915 9.96 -1.72 12.37
N GLY A 916 9.51 -0.81 13.25
CA GLY A 916 8.12 -0.80 13.71
C GLY A 916 7.18 -0.69 12.52
N ALA A 917 6.05 -1.39 12.57
CA ALA A 917 5.03 -1.35 11.54
C ALA A 917 4.56 0.09 11.26
N THR A 918 4.23 0.38 10.00
CA THR A 918 3.50 1.58 9.57
C THR A 918 2.19 1.72 10.36
N TYR A 919 2.06 2.76 11.19
CA TYR A 919 0.85 3.05 11.97
C TYR A 919 0.13 4.32 11.52
N SER A 920 -1.15 4.38 11.88
CA SER A 920 -2.06 5.53 11.83
C SER A 920 -1.39 6.80 12.35
N TRP A 921 -1.28 7.83 11.51
CA TRP A 921 -0.76 9.15 11.87
C TRP A 921 -1.72 9.96 12.78
N LEU A 922 -2.90 9.43 13.08
CA LEU A 922 -3.88 10.00 13.99
C LEU A 922 -3.84 9.29 15.35
N ASP A 923 -3.88 10.05 16.44
CA ASP A 923 -4.13 9.52 17.79
C ASP A 923 -5.57 9.02 17.94
N ALA A 924 -5.91 8.48 19.11
CA ALA A 924 -7.25 7.98 19.42
C ALA A 924 -8.38 9.04 19.28
N ASN A 925 -8.01 10.33 19.17
CA ASN A 925 -8.92 11.45 19.00
C ASN A 925 -8.93 12.00 17.57
N GLY A 926 -8.25 11.36 16.61
CA GLY A 926 -8.20 11.85 15.23
C GLY A 926 -7.27 13.06 15.04
N MET A 927 -6.30 13.25 15.93
CA MET A 927 -5.30 14.33 15.86
C MET A 927 -3.96 13.81 15.34
N ILE A 928 -3.32 14.57 14.46
CA ILE A 928 -2.00 14.20 13.95
C ILE A 928 -0.93 14.17 15.06
N VAL A 929 0.00 13.22 14.99
CA VAL A 929 1.06 13.06 16.00
C VAL A 929 2.41 13.52 15.44
N GLY A 930 3.21 14.21 16.26
CA GLY A 930 4.57 14.57 15.88
C GLY A 930 5.53 13.38 15.92
N GLY A 931 6.71 13.55 15.34
CA GLY A 931 7.78 12.57 15.37
C GLY A 931 8.27 12.31 16.79
N SER A 932 8.75 11.10 17.04
CA SER A 932 9.43 10.72 18.29
C SER A 932 10.85 11.32 18.37
N GLY A 933 11.27 11.65 19.58
CA GLY A 933 12.66 12.05 19.85
C GLY A 933 13.61 10.86 19.77
N GLY A 934 14.81 11.09 19.26
CA GLY A 934 15.89 10.11 19.27
C GLY A 934 16.39 9.82 20.69
N GLY A 935 16.87 8.61 20.96
CA GLY A 935 17.49 8.26 22.24
C GLY A 935 18.84 8.96 22.45
N GLY A 936 19.16 9.33 23.69
CA GLY A 936 20.50 9.79 24.05
C GLY A 936 21.44 8.62 24.30
N SER A 937 22.74 8.81 24.12
CA SER A 937 23.75 7.76 24.37
C SER A 937 24.81 8.17 25.41
N GLY A 938 25.37 7.16 26.07
CA GLY A 938 26.57 7.27 26.90
C GLY A 938 27.77 6.65 26.18
N HIS A 939 28.98 7.12 26.49
CA HIS A 939 30.21 6.58 25.90
C HIS A 939 30.65 5.26 26.57
N ALA A 940 31.35 4.39 25.82
CA ALA A 940 31.77 3.06 26.25
C ALA A 940 33.13 3.02 27.02
N VAL A 941 33.97 4.05 26.88
CA VAL A 941 35.31 4.06 27.50
C VAL A 941 35.40 5.15 28.57
N CYS A 942 35.44 4.75 29.84
CA CYS A 942 35.48 5.68 30.97
C CYS A 942 36.87 6.32 31.21
N SER A 943 37.75 6.39 30.20
CA SER A 943 39.07 7.02 30.32
C SER A 943 39.00 8.51 29.99
N ALA A 944 39.36 9.32 30.98
CA ALA A 944 38.88 10.69 31.22
C ALA A 944 39.43 11.82 30.32
N THR A 945 39.65 11.65 29.01
CA THR A 945 40.17 12.77 28.19
C THR A 945 39.49 13.06 26.85
N ASN A 946 38.65 12.17 26.30
CA ASN A 946 37.99 12.42 24.99
C ASN A 946 36.55 11.88 24.83
N ALA A 947 35.88 11.50 25.92
CA ALA A 947 34.56 10.86 25.89
C ALA A 947 33.40 11.87 25.80
N GLY A 948 32.85 12.12 24.61
CA GLY A 948 31.64 12.94 24.44
C GLY A 948 30.35 12.13 24.65
N SER A 949 29.38 12.71 25.36
CA SER A 949 27.99 12.21 25.40
C SER A 949 27.15 12.96 24.36
N GLY A 950 26.18 12.28 23.74
CA GLY A 950 25.32 12.87 22.72
C GLY A 950 23.88 12.85 23.15
N GLY A 951 23.25 14.02 23.17
CA GLY A 951 21.80 14.11 23.23
C GLY A 951 21.19 13.54 21.94
N GLY A 952 20.07 12.84 22.06
CA GLY A 952 19.28 12.46 20.90
C GLY A 952 18.66 13.70 20.23
N GLY A 953 18.40 13.63 18.93
CA GLY A 953 17.70 14.70 18.22
C GLY A 953 16.21 14.76 18.59
N GLY A 954 15.61 15.95 18.59
CA GLY A 954 14.16 16.09 18.81
C GLY A 954 13.36 15.57 17.62
N GLY A 955 12.18 15.01 17.85
CA GLY A 955 11.28 14.60 16.77
C GLY A 955 10.71 15.81 16.03
N GLY A 956 10.40 15.63 14.74
CA GLY A 956 9.73 16.63 13.93
C GLY A 956 8.34 16.95 14.46
N GLY A 957 7.88 18.19 14.28
CA GLY A 957 6.55 18.61 14.70
C GLY A 957 5.44 18.10 13.79
N ALA A 958 4.19 18.30 14.20
CA ALA A 958 3.00 17.94 13.46
C ALA A 958 2.28 19.20 12.98
N LEU A 959 1.96 19.27 11.68
CA LEU A 959 1.21 20.35 11.05
C LEU A 959 -0.10 19.84 10.46
N ARG A 960 -1.23 20.38 10.92
CA ARG A 960 -2.52 20.23 10.26
C ARG A 960 -2.95 21.60 9.75
N MET A 961 -3.16 21.75 8.46
CA MET A 961 -3.70 22.99 7.90
C MET A 961 -4.99 22.69 7.16
N VAL A 962 -6.10 23.26 7.62
CA VAL A 962 -7.43 23.11 7.02
C VAL A 962 -7.86 24.45 6.46
N VAL A 963 -8.06 24.54 5.15
CA VAL A 963 -8.29 25.78 4.41
C VAL A 963 -9.64 25.72 3.69
N GLY A 964 -10.55 26.64 4.00
CA GLY A 964 -11.88 26.72 3.39
C GLY A 964 -11.87 27.13 1.91
N GLY A 965 -10.87 27.93 1.50
CA GLY A 965 -10.64 28.38 0.13
C GLY A 965 -9.48 27.65 -0.55
N ARG A 966 -8.57 28.42 -1.17
CA ARG A 966 -7.39 27.89 -1.88
C ARG A 966 -6.14 27.92 -0.99
N LEU A 967 -5.35 26.85 -1.03
CA LEU A 967 -4.02 26.78 -0.42
C LEU A 967 -2.97 26.86 -1.53
N TYR A 968 -2.15 27.92 -1.52
CA TYR A 968 -1.03 28.13 -2.43
C TYR A 968 0.30 27.99 -1.69
N ILE A 969 1.14 27.07 -2.13
CA ILE A 969 2.53 26.93 -1.68
C ILE A 969 3.41 27.24 -2.87
N VAL A 970 4.10 28.39 -2.84
CA VAL A 970 4.84 28.86 -4.02
C VAL A 970 6.18 28.15 -4.17
N LYS A 971 6.73 28.18 -5.39
CA LYS A 971 8.04 27.61 -5.70
C LYS A 971 9.15 28.15 -4.80
N GLY A 972 9.96 27.25 -4.25
CA GLY A 972 11.08 27.58 -3.37
C GLY A 972 10.72 27.68 -1.88
N VAL A 973 9.43 27.60 -1.53
CA VAL A 973 8.98 27.48 -0.13
C VAL A 973 9.14 26.04 0.35
N THR A 974 9.59 25.88 1.59
CA THR A 974 9.62 24.60 2.29
C THR A 974 8.62 24.59 3.45
N VAL A 975 7.75 23.58 3.47
CA VAL A 975 6.94 23.19 4.64
C VAL A 975 7.59 21.95 5.24
N SER A 976 8.25 22.08 6.39
CA SER A 976 9.04 21.00 6.97
C SER A 976 8.61 20.61 8.38
N ALA A 977 8.72 19.32 8.64
CA ALA A 977 8.49 18.65 9.91
C ALA A 977 9.62 17.63 10.16
N ARG A 978 10.87 18.02 9.91
CA ARG A 978 11.99 17.09 9.95
C ARG A 978 12.37 16.70 11.37
N GLY A 979 12.89 15.50 11.52
CA GLY A 979 13.59 15.09 12.74
C GLY A 979 14.87 15.91 12.95
N GLY A 980 15.17 16.20 14.20
CA GLY A 980 16.42 16.85 14.62
C GLY A 980 17.60 15.89 14.55
N ALA A 981 18.75 16.40 14.12
CA ALA A 981 19.99 15.62 14.08
C ALA A 981 20.41 15.14 15.47
N ALA A 982 21.06 13.99 15.54
CA ALA A 982 21.69 13.53 16.77
C ALA A 982 22.86 14.43 17.19
N GLY A 983 23.09 14.55 18.50
CA GLY A 983 24.40 14.90 19.04
C GLY A 983 25.41 13.76 18.85
N THR A 984 26.68 13.96 19.22
CA THR A 984 27.73 12.93 19.08
C THR A 984 27.33 11.58 19.70
N ASN A 985 27.12 10.56 18.86
CA ASN A 985 26.67 9.21 19.20
C ASN A 985 25.19 9.06 19.62
N GLY A 986 24.36 10.12 19.56
CA GLY A 986 22.92 10.02 19.83
C GLY A 986 22.12 9.44 18.66
N GLY A 987 20.86 9.10 18.89
CA GLY A 987 19.90 8.78 17.82
C GLY A 987 19.32 10.04 17.19
N GLY A 988 19.08 10.03 15.87
CA GLY A 988 18.33 11.11 15.20
C GLY A 988 16.85 11.07 15.56
N GLY A 989 16.18 12.22 15.57
CA GLY A 989 14.73 12.29 15.72
C GLY A 989 14.02 11.79 14.45
N SER A 990 12.81 11.27 14.59
CA SER A 990 11.96 10.94 13.43
C SER A 990 11.25 12.20 12.90
N GLY A 991 10.85 12.19 11.63
CA GLY A 991 10.01 13.25 11.07
C GLY A 991 8.58 13.21 11.62
N GLY A 992 7.90 14.35 11.64
CA GLY A 992 6.51 14.45 12.09
C GLY A 992 5.49 14.48 10.96
N ALA A 993 4.20 14.48 11.30
CA ALA A 993 3.12 14.40 10.32
C ALA A 993 2.73 15.78 9.74
N ILE A 994 2.50 15.86 8.43
CA ILE A 994 1.97 17.03 7.74
C ILE A 994 0.67 16.65 7.03
N GLU A 995 -0.45 17.25 7.42
CA GLU A 995 -1.75 17.09 6.76
C GLU A 995 -2.24 18.44 6.24
N LEU A 996 -2.42 18.56 4.92
CA LEU A 996 -2.98 19.77 4.30
C LEU A 996 -4.32 19.47 3.63
N ILE A 997 -5.37 20.17 4.06
CA ILE A 997 -6.74 20.02 3.57
C ILE A 997 -7.17 21.36 2.98
N ALA A 998 -7.56 21.39 1.71
CA ALA A 998 -8.11 22.57 1.05
C ALA A 998 -9.47 22.23 0.41
N TYR A 999 -10.53 22.87 0.88
CA TYR A 999 -11.90 22.64 0.37
C TYR A 999 -12.15 23.31 -1.00
N GLY A 1000 -11.36 24.32 -1.37
CA GLY A 1000 -11.30 24.82 -2.73
C GLY A 1000 -10.29 24.02 -3.58
N SER A 1001 -9.09 24.57 -3.72
CA SER A 1001 -8.01 23.99 -4.54
C SER A 1001 -6.68 24.06 -3.79
N LEU A 1002 -5.89 22.98 -3.91
CA LEU A 1002 -4.53 22.91 -3.40
C LEU A 1002 -3.55 23.06 -4.57
N VAL A 1003 -2.74 24.12 -4.55
CA VAL A 1003 -1.67 24.38 -5.51
C VAL A 1003 -0.35 24.34 -4.75
N ASN A 1004 0.49 23.35 -5.04
CA ASN A 1004 1.77 23.15 -4.38
C ASN A 1004 2.92 23.12 -5.38
N ASP A 1005 3.62 24.24 -5.49
CA ASP A 1005 4.87 24.38 -6.24
C ASP A 1005 6.12 24.31 -5.33
N GLY A 1006 5.92 24.21 -4.02
CA GLY A 1006 6.97 24.15 -3.00
C GLY A 1006 7.45 22.73 -2.66
N LEU A 1007 8.31 22.64 -1.64
CA LEU A 1007 8.80 21.38 -1.06
C LEU A 1007 8.08 21.10 0.26
N ILE A 1008 7.65 19.85 0.45
CA ILE A 1008 7.11 19.37 1.72
C ILE A 1008 8.04 18.27 2.24
N ASP A 1009 8.64 18.49 3.41
CA ASP A 1009 9.75 17.70 3.91
C ASP A 1009 9.50 17.22 5.36
N ALA A 1010 9.08 15.97 5.48
CA ALA A 1010 8.85 15.31 6.77
C ALA A 1010 9.93 14.27 7.08
N ARG A 1011 11.17 14.41 6.57
CA ARG A 1011 12.19 13.37 6.76
C ARG A 1011 12.71 13.24 8.19
N GLY A 1012 13.03 12.01 8.58
CA GLY A 1012 13.79 11.73 9.81
C GLY A 1012 15.25 12.15 9.68
N ALA A 1013 15.89 12.39 10.83
CA ALA A 1013 17.30 12.77 10.86
C ALA A 1013 18.22 11.54 10.98
N ALA A 1014 19.37 11.59 10.30
CA ALA A 1014 20.40 10.58 10.45
C ALA A 1014 21.10 10.65 11.82
N GLY A 1015 21.40 9.51 12.42
CA GLY A 1015 22.33 9.40 13.56
C GLY A 1015 23.79 9.55 13.12
N VAL A 1016 24.64 10.10 13.99
CA VAL A 1016 26.08 10.23 13.75
C VAL A 1016 26.80 8.94 14.17
N VAL A 1017 27.44 8.25 13.23
CA VAL A 1017 28.21 7.02 13.50
C VAL A 1017 29.61 7.41 13.98
N GLY A 1018 29.93 7.12 15.24
CA GLY A 1018 31.30 7.14 15.75
C GLY A 1018 32.12 6.05 15.05
N VAL A 1019 33.33 6.40 14.62
CA VAL A 1019 34.22 5.54 13.82
C VAL A 1019 34.67 4.30 14.63
N GLN A 1020 33.94 3.19 14.54
CA GLN A 1020 34.47 1.86 14.84
C GLN A 1020 34.23 0.89 13.67
N PRO A 1021 35.23 0.09 13.24
CA PRO A 1021 35.21 -0.54 11.92
C PRO A 1021 34.41 -1.85 11.81
N GLN A 1022 33.57 -2.21 12.79
CA GLN A 1022 33.08 -3.59 12.92
C GLN A 1022 31.54 -3.76 13.04
N CYS A 1023 30.75 -2.69 13.18
CA CYS A 1023 29.27 -2.78 13.18
C CYS A 1023 28.64 -1.53 12.54
N THR A 1024 28.52 -1.48 11.21
CA THR A 1024 27.95 -0.32 10.48
C THR A 1024 26.49 -0.56 10.07
N THR A 1025 25.55 -0.42 10.99
CA THR A 1025 24.13 -0.21 10.66
C THR A 1025 23.76 1.24 10.95
N ARG A 1026 23.32 2.00 9.94
CA ARG A 1026 22.87 3.39 10.10
C ARG A 1026 21.59 3.41 10.94
N LEU A 1027 21.65 4.01 12.13
CA LEU A 1027 20.48 4.25 12.98
C LEU A 1027 19.88 5.61 12.63
N GLY A 1028 19.12 5.67 11.54
CA GLY A 1028 18.36 6.86 11.15
C GLY A 1028 17.01 6.93 11.89
N GLY A 1029 16.53 8.13 12.18
CA GLY A 1029 15.13 8.33 12.56
C GLY A 1029 14.21 8.03 11.37
N GLY A 1030 13.04 7.44 11.63
CA GLY A 1030 12.04 7.19 10.60
C GLY A 1030 11.49 8.48 9.97
N ASP A 1031 11.09 8.39 8.70
CA ASP A 1031 10.40 9.49 8.02
C ASP A 1031 8.98 9.67 8.57
N GLY A 1032 8.52 10.92 8.62
CA GLY A 1032 7.15 11.30 8.94
C GLY A 1032 6.19 11.09 7.77
N VAL A 1033 4.91 11.36 8.01
CA VAL A 1033 3.86 11.14 7.01
C VAL A 1033 3.34 12.45 6.44
N ILE A 1034 3.05 12.45 5.14
CA ILE A 1034 2.50 13.58 4.42
C ILE A 1034 1.15 13.17 3.81
N ALA A 1035 0.10 13.91 4.11
CA ALA A 1035 -1.25 13.70 3.59
C ALA A 1035 -1.84 14.99 3.01
N TYR A 1036 -2.59 14.85 1.90
CA TYR A 1036 -3.26 15.96 1.22
C TYR A 1036 -4.71 15.61 0.88
N ALA A 1037 -5.63 16.55 1.01
CA ALA A 1037 -7.02 16.42 0.55
C ALA A 1037 -7.51 17.72 -0.13
N GLY A 1038 -7.94 17.63 -1.39
CA GLY A 1038 -8.47 18.74 -2.18
C GLY A 1038 -8.45 18.47 -3.68
N THR A 1039 -9.06 19.35 -4.49
CA THR A 1039 -8.89 19.33 -5.96
C THR A 1039 -7.48 19.83 -6.28
N ALA A 1040 -6.53 18.90 -6.40
CA ALA A 1040 -5.12 19.20 -6.60
C ALA A 1040 -4.85 19.52 -8.08
N SER A 1041 -4.22 20.66 -8.33
CA SER A 1041 -3.66 21.02 -9.63
C SER A 1041 -2.18 21.37 -9.43
N GLY A 1042 -1.28 20.42 -9.70
CA GLY A 1042 0.17 20.65 -9.64
C GLY A 1042 0.98 19.42 -9.18
N ALA A 1043 2.04 19.10 -9.94
CA ALA A 1043 2.99 18.05 -9.63
C ALA A 1043 4.10 18.56 -8.69
N GLY A 1044 3.84 18.56 -7.38
CA GLY A 1044 4.85 18.86 -6.37
C GLY A 1044 5.86 17.71 -6.19
N LYS A 1045 7.15 18.03 -6.06
CA LYS A 1045 8.21 17.05 -5.75
C LYS A 1045 8.13 16.62 -4.29
N THR A 1046 7.48 15.50 -4.00
CA THR A 1046 7.49 14.85 -2.67
C THR A 1046 8.71 13.94 -2.53
N ALA A 1047 9.42 13.99 -1.40
CA ALA A 1047 10.34 12.91 -0.99
C ALA A 1047 9.50 11.65 -0.60
N PRO A 1048 10.05 10.42 -0.69
CA PRO A 1048 9.22 9.22 -0.85
C PRO A 1048 8.62 8.73 0.48
N THR A 1049 7.35 9.07 0.75
CA THR A 1049 6.42 8.28 1.59
C THR A 1049 4.98 8.55 1.12
N TRP A 1050 4.55 7.86 0.06
CA TRP A 1050 3.19 7.91 -0.45
C TRP A 1050 2.34 6.80 0.17
N ILE A 1051 1.19 7.13 0.77
CA ILE A 1051 0.07 6.19 0.96
C ILE A 1051 -1.16 6.83 0.30
N PRO A 1052 -1.61 6.36 -0.89
CA PRO A 1052 -2.96 6.67 -1.34
C PRO A 1052 -3.93 5.94 -0.41
N SER A 1053 -4.91 6.66 0.14
CA SER A 1053 -6.02 6.02 0.86
C SER A 1053 -7.15 5.73 -0.14
N PRO A 1054 -7.47 4.46 -0.45
CA PRO A 1054 -8.75 4.09 -1.02
C PRO A 1054 -9.74 3.88 0.13
N ASN A 1055 -10.94 4.45 -0.01
CA ASN A 1055 -12.12 4.30 0.86
C ASN A 1055 -12.22 5.24 2.07
N VAL A 1056 -12.70 6.46 1.81
CA VAL A 1056 -13.66 7.09 2.73
C VAL A 1056 -15.05 6.85 2.13
N PRO A 1057 -15.96 6.14 2.82
CA PRO A 1057 -17.34 6.00 2.37
C PRO A 1057 -17.96 7.39 2.20
N LYS A 1058 -18.71 7.59 1.12
CA LYS A 1058 -19.69 8.68 1.02
C LYS A 1058 -20.77 8.46 2.08
N GLY A 1059 -20.47 8.83 3.32
CA GLY A 1059 -21.41 8.94 4.42
C GLY A 1059 -21.63 10.42 4.70
N CYS A 1060 -22.88 10.85 4.59
CA CYS A 1060 -23.33 12.20 4.85
C CYS A 1060 -22.73 12.82 6.12
N PHE A 1061 -22.26 14.06 6.00
CA PHE A 1061 -22.27 15.04 7.08
C PHE A 1061 -22.73 16.40 6.54
#